data_AF-A0A9E4CFV0-F1
#
_entry.id   AF-A0A9E4CFV0-F1
#
_cell.length_a   1.000
_cell.length_b   1.000
_cell.length_c   1.000
_cell.angle_alpha   90.00
_cell.angle_beta   90.00
_cell.angle_gamma   90.00
#
_symmetry.space_group_name_H-M   'P 1'
#
loop_
_entity.id
_entity.type
_entity.pdbx_description
1 polymer ?
#
loop_
_entity_poly.entity_id
_entity_poly.type
_entity_poly.pdbx_seq_one_letter_code
_entity_poly.pdbx_strand_id
1 'polypeptide(L)'
;TGSFPDYARLVDVVRQLELEYAHDPAQAEEIITEEMEALGAEKVDGTWTYEGEPVEIIVLIRTEDERQEIGDYVSNLLEDIGFTVTRDYRAAAEASPVWIQGDPNNGEFHIYTGGWVTSAISRDQSSNFDFFYTPRGLAFPLWQGYTPSEEFDEVSDRLARRDFSTLEERRELFSRGLELAMQDSVRIWLVDRLSISPYRSEISVAADLAGGINGSFLWPHTLQKAGEEGGTVRVGVPSILPEPWNPLDGSNWVYDQMLIRGTGDLGVLPDPFTGLSWPQRIESADVTVLAGLPVEANLDWVNLEFADEIVVPEDAWINWDAEAQTFITVGEQHPDGLTANRKSVVYYPAELADFTWHDGSPFSAADVVMSLILTFDRAMEASAIYDEAQVPPLESFLESFRGARITQTDPLVVEYYSDTYFLDAEANVTTLFPYYNQGPGAWHTLGMGILAESAQELAFSSDKADALEVEWMSYIAGPSIEVLAGHLADAQAENYIPYAPTLSQYITEEEAQARWDNLQAWYEDKGHFWVGNGEYYLQEAFPVEGTVQLLRYEAYPDPADKWLRFSEPQIAEVELDGPSRVTIGEEAVFDIFIDFGGQAYAMDGINEVTYLVFDAVGALATVGSAEAVEDGLWQVTLSTDDTAALEAGANRLEVAVVPNSVSIPSFASLEFVTVP
;
A
#
# COMPACT_ATOMS: atom_id res chain seq x y z
N THR A 1 -12.10 5.45 -7.99
CA THR A 1 -12.07 6.28 -6.78
C THR A 1 -11.35 5.48 -5.72
N GLY A 2 -10.73 6.10 -4.73
CA GLY A 2 -10.16 5.49 -3.52
C GLY A 2 -11.23 5.01 -2.53
N SER A 3 -12.45 4.76 -3.02
CA SER A 3 -13.54 4.10 -2.29
C SER A 3 -13.18 2.62 -2.12
N PHE A 4 -12.20 2.35 -1.26
CA PHE A 4 -11.78 1.01 -0.89
C PHE A 4 -12.83 0.33 0.00
N PRO A 5 -12.69 -0.98 0.30
CA PRO A 5 -13.66 -1.71 1.12
C PRO A 5 -14.13 -0.99 2.38
N ASP A 6 -13.25 -0.27 3.08
CA ASP A 6 -13.64 0.47 4.29
C ASP A 6 -14.57 1.66 4.02
N TYR A 7 -14.43 2.35 2.89
CA TYR A 7 -15.40 3.38 2.49
C TYR A 7 -16.78 2.78 2.29
N ALA A 8 -16.86 1.63 1.60
CA ALA A 8 -18.15 0.96 1.37
C ALA A 8 -18.79 0.51 2.70
N ARG A 9 -17.99 -0.06 3.61
CA ARG A 9 -18.44 -0.46 4.95
C ARG A 9 -18.96 0.73 5.76
N LEU A 10 -18.38 1.91 5.61
CA LEU A 10 -18.70 3.11 6.40
C LEU A 10 -19.45 4.18 5.59
N VAL A 11 -20.10 3.81 4.48
CA VAL A 11 -20.67 4.76 3.53
C VAL A 11 -21.64 5.75 4.18
N ASP A 12 -22.44 5.30 5.14
CA ASP A 12 -23.36 6.14 5.91
C ASP A 12 -22.65 7.18 6.77
N VAL A 13 -21.57 6.78 7.46
CA VAL A 13 -20.76 7.68 8.29
C VAL A 13 -20.02 8.68 7.44
N VAL A 14 -19.36 8.22 6.37
CA VAL A 14 -18.57 9.08 5.48
C VAL A 14 -19.47 10.07 4.76
N ARG A 15 -20.64 9.65 4.26
CA ARG A 15 -21.60 10.56 3.61
C ARG A 15 -22.13 11.63 4.57
N GLN A 16 -22.34 11.30 5.84
CA GLN A 16 -22.73 12.30 6.85
C GLN A 16 -21.63 13.35 7.06
N LEU A 17 -20.37 12.92 7.20
CA LEU A 17 -19.24 13.84 7.36
C LEU A 17 -19.02 14.69 6.10
N GLU A 18 -19.16 14.12 4.91
CA GLU A 18 -19.09 14.88 3.64
C GLU A 18 -20.16 15.98 3.55
N LEU A 19 -21.35 15.74 4.14
CA LEU A 19 -22.41 16.74 4.21
C LEU A 19 -22.14 17.80 5.28
N GLU A 20 -21.67 17.40 6.45
CA GLU A 20 -21.34 18.30 7.55
C GLU A 20 -20.20 19.26 7.18
N TYR A 21 -19.18 18.76 6.49
CA TYR A 21 -18.01 19.53 6.05
C TYR A 21 -18.10 19.97 4.58
N ALA A 22 -19.32 20.04 4.04
CA ALA A 22 -19.56 20.57 2.70
C ALA A 22 -19.08 22.04 2.59
N HIS A 23 -18.75 22.46 1.37
CA HIS A 23 -18.23 23.80 1.13
C HIS A 23 -19.24 24.91 1.53
N ASP A 24 -18.94 25.62 2.61
CA ASP A 24 -19.69 26.79 3.09
C ASP A 24 -18.76 27.98 3.43
N PRO A 25 -18.51 28.89 2.46
CA PRO A 25 -17.67 30.07 2.69
C PRO A 25 -18.20 31.02 3.76
N ALA A 26 -19.52 31.10 3.96
CA ALA A 26 -20.12 32.03 4.90
C ALA A 26 -19.89 31.54 6.34
N GLN A 27 -20.11 30.25 6.57
CA GLN A 27 -19.80 29.62 7.85
C GLN A 27 -18.30 29.67 8.14
N ALA A 28 -17.45 29.43 7.14
CA ALA A 28 -16.01 29.54 7.30
C ALA A 28 -15.57 30.96 7.71
N GLU A 29 -16.10 32.01 7.08
CA GLU A 29 -15.81 33.40 7.48
C GLU A 29 -16.30 33.70 8.90
N GLU A 30 -17.47 33.20 9.30
CA GLU A 30 -18.00 33.36 10.66
C GLU A 30 -17.08 32.74 11.71
N ILE A 31 -16.72 31.46 11.54
CA ILE A 31 -15.86 30.72 12.47
C ILE A 31 -14.46 31.36 12.54
N ILE A 32 -13.84 31.64 11.39
CA ILE A 32 -12.52 32.26 11.35
C ILE A 32 -12.54 33.64 12.04
N THR A 33 -13.61 34.42 11.84
CA THR A 33 -13.73 35.73 12.49
C THR A 33 -13.79 35.59 14.01
N GLU A 34 -14.61 34.66 14.52
CA GLU A 34 -14.71 34.40 15.97
C GLU A 34 -13.36 33.97 16.57
N GLU A 35 -12.67 33.03 15.93
CA GLU A 35 -11.37 32.52 16.41
C GLU A 35 -10.26 33.57 16.33
N MET A 36 -10.18 34.34 15.25
CA MET A 36 -9.20 35.42 15.11
C MET A 36 -9.39 36.50 16.18
N GLU A 37 -10.64 36.89 16.48
CA GLU A 37 -10.95 37.82 17.57
C GLU A 37 -10.59 37.23 18.94
N ALA A 38 -10.83 35.94 19.16
CA ALA A 38 -10.46 35.23 20.39
C ALA A 38 -8.95 35.17 20.61
N LEU A 39 -8.17 35.02 19.52
CA LEU A 39 -6.71 35.09 19.52
C LEU A 39 -6.15 36.51 19.69
N GLY A 40 -7.02 37.53 19.69
CA GLY A 40 -6.66 38.93 19.90
C GLY A 40 -6.30 39.69 18.62
N ALA A 41 -6.58 39.13 17.45
CA ALA A 41 -6.49 39.84 16.19
C ALA A 41 -7.73 40.72 15.97
N GLU A 42 -7.58 41.78 15.17
CA GLU A 42 -8.68 42.66 14.79
C GLU A 42 -8.66 42.93 13.28
N LYS A 43 -9.85 43.04 12.67
CA LYS A 43 -10.00 43.33 11.25
C LYS A 43 -10.01 44.84 11.03
N VAL A 44 -8.88 45.39 10.57
CA VAL A 44 -8.68 46.83 10.29
C VAL A 44 -8.67 47.07 8.79
N ASP A 45 -9.57 47.93 8.30
CA ASP A 45 -9.73 48.24 6.87
C ASP A 45 -9.88 46.98 5.98
N GLY A 46 -10.50 45.93 6.51
CA GLY A 46 -10.74 44.65 5.82
C GLY A 46 -9.58 43.65 5.90
N THR A 47 -8.49 43.98 6.59
CA THR A 47 -7.33 43.10 6.78
C THR A 47 -7.20 42.67 8.24
N TRP A 48 -6.93 41.40 8.51
CA TRP A 48 -6.61 40.90 9.84
C TRP A 48 -5.27 41.45 10.32
N THR A 49 -5.24 41.99 11.54
CA THR A 49 -4.03 42.53 12.17
C THR A 49 -3.88 42.01 13.59
N TYR A 50 -2.65 41.74 14.02
CA TYR A 50 -2.31 41.38 15.39
C TYR A 50 -1.15 42.27 15.85
N GLU A 51 -1.29 42.91 17.03
CA GLU A 51 -0.33 43.90 17.54
C GLU A 51 0.05 45.02 16.55
N GLY A 52 -0.85 45.36 15.63
CA GLY A 52 -0.68 46.41 14.63
C GLY A 52 0.00 45.98 13.33
N GLU A 53 0.37 44.70 13.19
CA GLU A 53 0.94 44.13 11.97
C GLU A 53 -0.09 43.21 11.26
N PRO A 54 -0.10 43.14 9.92
CA PRO A 54 -0.98 42.22 9.20
C PRO A 54 -0.71 40.75 9.55
N VAL A 55 -1.76 39.95 9.65
CA VAL A 55 -1.64 38.50 9.82
C VAL A 55 -1.30 37.89 8.46
N GLU A 56 -0.07 37.38 8.34
CA GLU A 56 0.44 36.77 7.13
C GLU A 56 0.30 35.24 7.16
N ILE A 57 -0.20 34.66 6.06
CA ILE A 57 -0.25 33.22 5.82
C ILE A 57 0.65 32.90 4.61
N ILE A 58 1.61 32.00 4.81
CA ILE A 58 2.54 31.54 3.77
C ILE A 58 2.02 30.22 3.21
N VAL A 59 1.66 30.23 1.93
CA VAL A 59 1.17 29.05 1.19
C VAL A 59 2.30 28.56 0.28
N LEU A 60 2.85 27.39 0.60
CA LEU A 60 3.84 26.68 -0.20
C LEU A 60 3.14 25.88 -1.29
N ILE A 61 3.32 26.29 -2.54
CA ILE A 61 2.56 25.83 -3.71
C ILE A 61 3.45 25.01 -4.64
N ARG A 62 3.04 23.76 -4.88
CA ARG A 62 3.63 22.85 -5.87
C ARG A 62 3.28 23.31 -7.28
N THR A 63 4.22 23.27 -8.21
CA THR A 63 4.07 23.87 -9.57
C THR A 63 3.88 22.87 -10.69
N GLU A 64 4.05 21.58 -10.42
CA GLU A 64 4.15 20.54 -11.46
C GLU A 64 2.80 19.97 -11.90
N ASP A 65 1.71 20.28 -11.20
CA ASP A 65 0.39 19.74 -11.47
C ASP A 65 -0.74 20.63 -10.91
N GLU A 66 -1.96 20.11 -10.81
CA GLU A 66 -3.17 20.81 -10.38
C GLU A 66 -3.05 21.43 -8.96
N ARG A 67 -2.06 21.02 -8.17
CA ARG A 67 -1.73 21.64 -6.89
C ARG A 67 -1.43 23.13 -7.01
N GLN A 68 -0.93 23.59 -8.15
CA GLN A 68 -0.74 25.02 -8.37
C GLN A 68 -2.09 25.76 -8.37
N GLU A 69 -3.06 25.26 -9.14
CA GLU A 69 -4.40 25.84 -9.25
C GLU A 69 -5.15 25.76 -7.90
N ILE A 70 -4.98 24.66 -7.16
CA ILE A 70 -5.50 24.50 -5.80
C ILE A 70 -4.90 25.54 -4.85
N GLY A 71 -3.57 25.69 -4.85
CA GLY A 71 -2.87 26.65 -4.00
C GLY A 71 -3.30 28.09 -4.28
N ASP A 72 -3.44 28.44 -5.56
CA ASP A 72 -3.94 29.75 -6.00
C ASP A 72 -5.39 29.98 -5.53
N TYR A 73 -6.27 28.99 -5.69
CA TYR A 73 -7.67 29.07 -5.28
C TYR A 73 -7.81 29.25 -3.76
N VAL A 74 -7.14 28.42 -2.95
CA VAL A 74 -7.18 28.51 -1.48
C VAL A 74 -6.62 29.85 -1.01
N SER A 75 -5.53 30.32 -1.63
CA SER A 75 -4.96 31.62 -1.32
C SER A 75 -5.91 32.77 -1.60
N ASN A 76 -6.68 32.71 -2.70
CA ASN A 76 -7.70 33.72 -3.01
C ASN A 76 -8.82 33.73 -1.95
N LEU A 77 -9.28 32.55 -1.50
CA LEU A 77 -10.30 32.46 -0.44
C LEU A 77 -9.83 33.11 0.86
N LEU A 78 -8.56 32.89 1.24
CA LEU A 78 -7.96 33.47 2.45
C LEU A 78 -7.80 35.00 2.34
N GLU A 79 -7.41 35.50 1.17
CA GLU A 79 -7.32 36.94 0.90
C GLU A 79 -8.71 37.60 0.94
N ASP A 80 -9.73 36.95 0.37
CA ASP A 80 -11.11 37.46 0.34
C ASP A 80 -11.69 37.66 1.74
N ILE A 81 -11.28 36.84 2.73
CA ILE A 81 -11.68 36.98 4.13
C ILE A 81 -10.72 37.84 4.97
N GLY A 82 -9.68 38.42 4.37
CA GLY A 82 -8.86 39.48 4.96
C GLY A 82 -7.46 39.09 5.45
N PHE A 83 -6.95 37.89 5.14
CA PHE A 83 -5.55 37.57 5.42
C PHE A 83 -4.61 38.21 4.40
N THR A 84 -3.38 38.48 4.81
CA THR A 84 -2.28 38.74 3.86
C THR A 84 -1.68 37.39 3.47
N VAL A 85 -1.64 37.05 2.18
CA VAL A 85 -1.15 35.73 1.74
C VAL A 85 0.14 35.87 0.94
N THR A 86 1.17 35.14 1.35
CA THR A 86 2.41 34.96 0.60
C THR A 86 2.39 33.60 -0.10
N ARG A 87 2.39 33.60 -1.43
CA ARG A 87 2.43 32.40 -2.27
C ARG A 87 3.89 32.06 -2.62
N ASP A 88 4.43 30.97 -2.06
CA ASP A 88 5.77 30.46 -2.35
C ASP A 88 5.69 29.29 -3.34
N TYR A 89 5.97 29.54 -4.61
CA TYR A 89 5.88 28.53 -5.68
C TYR A 89 7.19 27.75 -5.81
N ARG A 90 7.13 26.41 -5.69
CA ARG A 90 8.31 25.53 -5.74
C ARG A 90 8.08 24.21 -6.46
N ALA A 91 9.16 23.66 -7.02
CA ALA A 91 9.21 22.26 -7.44
C ALA A 91 9.44 21.30 -6.26
N ALA A 92 9.38 19.98 -6.47
CA ALA A 92 9.22 19.01 -5.37
C ALA A 92 10.45 18.97 -4.50
N ALA A 93 11.58 18.87 -5.18
CA ALA A 93 12.91 18.90 -4.59
C ALA A 93 13.18 20.21 -3.84
N GLU A 94 12.58 21.33 -4.26
CA GLU A 94 12.77 22.63 -3.61
C GLU A 94 11.83 22.84 -2.42
N ALA A 95 10.67 22.18 -2.42
CA ALA A 95 9.70 22.21 -1.33
C ALA A 95 10.08 21.25 -0.20
N SER A 96 10.62 20.06 -0.52
CA SER A 96 10.93 19.00 0.47
C SER A 96 11.79 19.48 1.66
N PRO A 97 12.88 20.26 1.45
CA PRO A 97 13.67 20.80 2.56
C PRO A 97 12.90 21.71 3.52
N VAL A 98 11.76 22.27 3.09
CA VAL A 98 10.94 23.20 3.87
C VAL A 98 9.84 22.46 4.63
N TRP A 99 8.99 21.69 3.94
CA TRP A 99 7.76 21.18 4.56
C TRP A 99 7.92 19.85 5.30
N ILE A 100 8.81 18.96 4.84
CA ILE A 100 8.95 17.61 5.42
C ILE A 100 10.26 17.41 6.16
N GLN A 101 11.37 18.00 5.70
CA GLN A 101 12.66 17.93 6.38
C GLN A 101 12.92 19.11 7.34
N GLY A 102 12.22 20.24 7.14
CA GLY A 102 12.36 21.44 7.95
C GLY A 102 11.62 21.35 9.29
N ASP A 103 12.06 22.11 10.29
CA ASP A 103 11.33 22.25 11.56
C ASP A 103 10.08 23.13 11.32
N PRO A 104 8.85 22.59 11.51
CA PRO A 104 7.62 23.35 11.29
C PRO A 104 7.50 24.59 12.19
N ASN A 105 8.19 24.61 13.34
CA ASN A 105 8.19 25.77 14.25
C ASN A 105 8.94 26.99 13.70
N ASN A 106 9.71 26.82 12.61
CA ASN A 106 10.37 27.94 11.94
C ASN A 106 9.39 28.87 11.20
N GLY A 107 8.15 28.43 10.96
CA GLY A 107 7.14 29.22 10.27
C GLY A 107 7.47 29.55 8.81
N GLU A 108 8.27 28.70 8.15
CA GLU A 108 8.65 28.88 6.74
C GLU A 108 7.49 28.59 5.77
N PHE A 109 6.44 27.93 6.25
CA PHE A 109 5.16 27.74 5.58
C PHE A 109 4.05 27.60 6.63
N HIS A 110 2.80 27.83 6.23
CA HIS A 110 1.61 27.60 7.04
C HIS A 110 0.68 26.60 6.36
N ILE A 111 0.59 26.64 5.03
CA ILE A 111 -0.18 25.70 4.22
C ILE A 111 0.74 25.15 3.14
N TYR A 112 0.70 23.83 2.91
CA TYR A 112 1.39 23.19 1.81
C TYR A 112 0.41 22.39 0.95
N THR A 113 0.54 22.52 -0.36
CA THR A 113 -0.25 21.74 -1.33
C THR A 113 0.33 20.33 -1.47
N GLY A 114 -0.08 19.43 -0.56
CA GLY A 114 0.37 18.03 -0.52
C GLY A 114 -0.37 17.09 -1.48
N GLY A 115 0.13 15.86 -1.61
CA GLY A 115 -0.55 14.78 -2.33
C GLY A 115 0.07 13.43 -2.00
N TRP A 116 -0.75 12.39 -2.00
CA TRP A 116 -0.36 11.00 -1.74
C TRP A 116 -0.79 10.11 -2.90
N VAL A 117 -0.05 9.02 -3.12
CA VAL A 117 -0.35 8.02 -4.14
C VAL A 117 -0.62 6.70 -3.45
N THR A 118 -1.70 6.03 -3.84
CA THR A 118 -1.92 4.62 -3.51
C THR A 118 -1.44 3.75 -4.65
N SER A 119 -0.63 2.74 -4.34
CA SER A 119 0.00 1.85 -5.33
C SER A 119 -0.74 0.53 -5.55
N ALA A 120 -1.71 0.20 -4.70
CA ALA A 120 -2.55 -0.99 -4.76
C ALA A 120 -3.85 -0.76 -3.99
N ILE A 121 -4.86 -1.61 -4.21
CA ILE A 121 -6.10 -1.58 -3.44
C ILE A 121 -5.81 -1.99 -1.98
N SER A 122 -6.11 -1.11 -1.03
CA SER A 122 -6.04 -1.44 0.40
C SER A 122 -7.34 -2.09 0.88
N ARG A 123 -7.23 -3.22 1.58
CA ARG A 123 -8.39 -3.90 2.19
C ARG A 123 -8.68 -3.48 3.63
N ASP A 124 -7.74 -2.77 4.24
CA ASP A 124 -7.79 -2.29 5.62
C ASP A 124 -7.04 -0.96 5.72
N GLN A 125 -7.78 0.11 6.02
CA GLN A 125 -7.27 1.47 6.14
C GLN A 125 -7.11 1.90 7.61
N SER A 126 -7.17 0.97 8.57
CA SER A 126 -7.22 1.30 10.00
C SER A 126 -6.00 2.09 10.48
N SER A 127 -4.83 1.85 9.90
CA SER A 127 -3.60 2.55 10.27
C SER A 127 -3.52 3.99 9.75
N ASN A 128 -4.43 4.43 8.88
CA ASN A 128 -4.32 5.77 8.26
C ASN A 128 -4.49 6.90 9.29
N PHE A 129 -5.28 6.71 10.33
CA PHE A 129 -5.44 7.73 11.38
C PHE A 129 -4.10 7.98 12.07
N ASP A 130 -3.42 6.90 12.48
CA ASP A 130 -2.11 6.99 13.10
C ASP A 130 -1.06 7.53 12.12
N PHE A 131 -1.06 7.00 10.89
CA PHE A 131 -0.13 7.41 9.85
C PHE A 131 -0.22 8.89 9.53
N PHE A 132 -1.41 9.48 9.43
CA PHE A 132 -1.56 10.87 9.05
C PHE A 132 -1.56 11.81 10.27
N TYR A 133 -2.22 11.47 11.37
CA TYR A 133 -2.58 12.47 12.38
C TYR A 133 -1.76 12.41 13.67
N THR A 134 -0.83 11.45 13.82
CA THR A 134 -0.09 11.28 15.07
C THR A 134 1.43 11.31 14.85
N PRO A 135 2.22 11.58 15.91
CA PRO A 135 3.68 11.44 15.86
C PRO A 135 4.18 10.03 15.56
N ARG A 136 3.34 9.00 15.71
CA ARG A 136 3.72 7.60 15.41
C ARG A 136 3.74 7.31 13.90
N GLY A 137 3.09 8.13 13.09
CA GLY A 137 2.97 7.88 11.65
C GLY A 137 4.29 7.91 10.88
N LEU A 138 5.08 8.96 11.05
CA LEU A 138 6.39 9.13 10.39
C LEU A 138 7.38 9.84 11.31
N ALA A 139 8.65 9.45 11.26
CA ALA A 139 9.73 10.08 12.03
C ALA A 139 10.17 11.46 11.50
N PHE A 140 9.37 12.11 10.64
CA PHE A 140 9.68 13.42 10.07
C PHE A 140 9.28 14.56 11.00
N PRO A 141 10.04 15.68 11.04
CA PRO A 141 9.76 16.82 11.92
C PRO A 141 8.31 17.31 11.93
N LEU A 142 7.64 17.35 10.77
CA LEU A 142 6.23 17.75 10.68
C LEU A 142 5.30 16.84 11.50
N TRP A 143 5.49 15.52 11.41
CA TRP A 143 4.68 14.55 12.16
C TRP A 143 4.96 14.61 13.65
N GLN A 144 6.23 14.83 14.02
CA GLN A 144 6.63 15.00 15.42
C GLN A 144 6.05 16.27 16.06
N GLY A 145 5.56 17.21 15.25
CA GLY A 145 4.83 18.40 15.69
C GLY A 145 3.34 18.19 15.92
N TYR A 146 2.76 17.04 15.57
CA TYR A 146 1.32 16.80 15.75
C TYR A 146 0.95 16.58 17.22
N THR A 147 -0.17 17.16 17.63
CA THR A 147 -0.69 17.09 18.99
C THR A 147 -2.18 16.72 18.97
N PRO A 148 -2.54 15.51 18.50
CA PRO A 148 -3.93 15.06 18.51
C PRO A 148 -4.47 15.04 19.95
N SER A 149 -5.79 15.17 20.09
CA SER A 149 -6.44 14.97 21.39
C SER A 149 -6.14 13.58 21.96
N GLU A 150 -6.15 13.42 23.29
CA GLU A 150 -5.88 12.14 23.96
C GLU A 150 -6.81 11.02 23.44
N GLU A 151 -8.08 11.35 23.20
CA GLU A 151 -9.04 10.39 22.64
C GLU A 151 -8.69 9.99 21.21
N PHE A 152 -8.28 10.94 20.36
CA PHE A 152 -7.94 10.64 18.97
C PHE A 152 -6.65 9.84 18.87
N ASP A 153 -5.68 10.13 19.74
CA ASP A 153 -4.44 9.35 19.85
C ASP A 153 -4.74 7.88 20.23
N GLU A 154 -5.60 7.65 21.23
CA GLU A 154 -6.01 6.31 21.67
C GLU A 154 -6.77 5.56 20.58
N VAL A 155 -7.74 6.18 19.91
CA VAL A 155 -8.49 5.56 18.81
C VAL A 155 -7.57 5.20 17.65
N SER A 156 -6.65 6.10 17.28
CA SER A 156 -5.69 5.89 16.19
C SER A 156 -4.75 4.72 16.49
N ASP A 157 -4.20 4.66 17.71
CA ASP A 157 -3.32 3.58 18.15
C ASP A 157 -4.03 2.22 18.16
N ARG A 158 -5.24 2.16 18.70
CA ARG A 158 -6.05 0.92 18.71
C ARG A 158 -6.35 0.43 17.30
N LEU A 159 -6.71 1.33 16.39
CA LEU A 159 -6.96 0.98 14.98
C LEU A 159 -5.68 0.52 14.27
N ALA A 160 -4.55 1.20 14.47
CA ALA A 160 -3.26 0.83 13.87
C ALA A 160 -2.77 -0.55 14.37
N ARG A 161 -2.94 -0.85 15.66
CA ARG A 161 -2.60 -2.13 16.29
C ARG A 161 -3.64 -3.24 16.07
N ARG A 162 -4.81 -2.89 15.50
CA ARG A 162 -5.96 -3.79 15.32
C ARG A 162 -6.45 -4.38 16.64
N ASP A 163 -6.42 -3.56 17.69
CA ASP A 163 -6.87 -3.89 19.03
C ASP A 163 -8.41 -3.77 19.13
N PHE A 164 -9.08 -4.68 18.43
CA PHE A 164 -10.51 -4.89 18.45
C PHE A 164 -10.82 -6.38 18.30
N SER A 165 -11.97 -6.79 18.81
CA SER A 165 -12.39 -8.20 18.83
C SER A 165 -13.56 -8.50 17.89
N THR A 166 -14.23 -7.46 17.38
CA THR A 166 -15.40 -7.61 16.51
C THR A 166 -15.39 -6.56 15.41
N LEU A 167 -16.08 -6.86 14.30
CA LEU A 167 -16.29 -5.88 13.22
C LEU A 167 -17.14 -4.68 13.68
N GLU A 168 -18.03 -4.88 14.65
CA GLU A 168 -18.83 -3.78 15.22
C GLU A 168 -17.94 -2.81 16.02
N GLU A 169 -17.08 -3.33 16.90
CA GLU A 169 -16.10 -2.52 17.63
C GLU A 169 -15.15 -1.79 16.67
N ARG A 170 -14.69 -2.47 15.60
CA ARG A 170 -13.89 -1.83 14.56
C ARG A 170 -14.65 -0.70 13.89
N ARG A 171 -15.93 -0.90 13.56
CA ARG A 171 -16.79 0.12 12.94
C ARG A 171 -16.97 1.33 13.86
N GLU A 172 -17.21 1.12 15.15
CA GLU A 172 -17.33 2.19 16.15
C GLU A 172 -16.03 3.00 16.22
N LEU A 173 -14.87 2.33 16.32
CA LEU A 173 -13.56 2.98 16.34
C LEU A 173 -13.30 3.79 15.06
N PHE A 174 -13.58 3.21 13.89
CA PHE A 174 -13.44 3.92 12.60
C PHE A 174 -14.34 5.15 12.53
N SER A 175 -15.60 5.00 12.95
CA SER A 175 -16.57 6.09 12.90
C SER A 175 -16.11 7.25 13.78
N ARG A 176 -15.65 6.94 15.00
CA ARG A 176 -15.09 7.94 15.92
C ARG A 176 -13.78 8.54 15.39
N GLY A 177 -12.90 7.72 14.80
CA GLY A 177 -11.65 8.16 14.19
C GLY A 177 -11.88 9.12 13.03
N LEU A 178 -12.87 8.85 12.16
CA LEU A 178 -13.26 9.75 11.07
C LEU A 178 -13.76 11.09 11.60
N GLU A 179 -14.64 11.09 12.60
CA GLU A 179 -15.14 12.32 13.22
C GLU A 179 -14.00 13.13 13.85
N LEU A 180 -13.14 12.49 14.64
CA LEU A 180 -12.01 13.13 15.31
C LEU A 180 -10.96 13.65 14.31
N ALA A 181 -10.71 12.94 13.21
CA ALA A 181 -9.81 13.40 12.16
C ALA A 181 -10.29 14.70 11.49
N MET A 182 -11.61 14.85 11.31
CA MET A 182 -12.21 16.06 10.77
C MET A 182 -12.22 17.22 11.78
N GLN A 183 -12.29 16.92 13.08
CA GLN A 183 -12.18 17.91 14.16
C GLN A 183 -10.74 18.40 14.38
N ASP A 184 -9.76 17.49 14.33
CA ASP A 184 -8.33 17.81 14.49
C ASP A 184 -7.76 18.54 13.27
N SER A 185 -8.13 18.07 12.06
CA SER A 185 -7.98 18.77 10.78
C SER A 185 -6.60 19.38 10.49
N VAL A 186 -5.51 18.74 10.94
CA VAL A 186 -4.14 19.09 10.46
C VAL A 186 -3.96 18.88 8.94
N ARG A 187 -4.99 18.36 8.27
CA ARG A 187 -5.11 18.19 6.82
C ARG A 187 -6.53 18.51 6.36
N ILE A 188 -6.63 19.16 5.20
CA ILE A 188 -7.88 19.34 4.46
C ILE A 188 -7.82 18.44 3.23
N TRP A 189 -8.59 17.36 3.23
CA TRP A 189 -8.70 16.45 2.08
C TRP A 189 -9.61 17.06 1.01
N LEU A 190 -9.10 17.19 -0.22
CA LEU A 190 -9.78 17.95 -1.28
C LEU A 190 -10.42 17.06 -2.33
N VAL A 191 -9.63 16.16 -2.90
CA VAL A 191 -10.06 15.36 -4.05
C VAL A 191 -9.29 14.05 -4.10
N ASP A 192 -10.03 12.98 -4.39
CA ASP A 192 -9.48 11.73 -4.87
C ASP A 192 -9.55 11.69 -6.41
N ARG A 193 -8.47 11.26 -7.06
CA ARG A 193 -8.30 11.35 -8.51
C ARG A 193 -8.41 9.99 -9.17
N LEU A 194 -9.25 9.92 -10.20
CA LEU A 194 -9.14 8.88 -11.22
C LEU A 194 -7.99 9.21 -12.18
N SER A 195 -6.98 8.35 -12.22
CA SER A 195 -5.85 8.46 -13.15
C SER A 195 -6.10 7.64 -14.42
N ILE A 196 -5.51 8.04 -15.54
CA ILE A 196 -5.66 7.37 -16.83
C ILE A 196 -4.30 6.83 -17.28
N SER A 197 -4.24 5.56 -17.64
CA SER A 197 -3.08 4.94 -18.31
C SER A 197 -3.44 4.65 -19.77
N PRO A 198 -3.13 5.56 -20.72
CA PRO A 198 -3.52 5.37 -22.11
C PRO A 198 -2.66 4.31 -22.79
N TYR A 199 -3.30 3.34 -23.45
CA TYR A 199 -2.63 2.35 -24.30
C TYR A 199 -3.37 2.20 -25.63
N ARG A 200 -2.71 1.56 -26.61
CA ARG A 200 -3.30 1.33 -27.94
C ARG A 200 -4.38 0.25 -27.85
N SER A 201 -5.46 0.35 -28.62
CA SER A 201 -6.60 -0.58 -28.56
C SER A 201 -6.25 -2.05 -28.81
N GLU A 202 -5.14 -2.34 -29.49
CA GLU A 202 -4.62 -3.70 -29.68
C GLU A 202 -3.85 -4.26 -28.48
N ILE A 203 -3.58 -3.45 -27.44
CA ILE A 203 -2.92 -3.89 -26.21
C ILE A 203 -3.97 -4.30 -25.19
N SER A 204 -3.75 -5.43 -24.54
CA SER A 204 -4.46 -5.86 -23.33
C SER A 204 -3.44 -6.00 -22.21
N VAL A 205 -3.77 -5.50 -21.02
CA VAL A 205 -2.90 -5.56 -19.84
C VAL A 205 -3.76 -5.31 -18.60
N ALA A 206 -3.55 -6.09 -17.54
CA ALA A 206 -4.19 -5.86 -16.26
C ALA A 206 -3.68 -4.57 -15.65
N ALA A 207 -4.61 -3.77 -15.12
CA ALA A 207 -4.30 -2.57 -14.37
C ALA A 207 -4.92 -2.69 -12.98
N ASP A 208 -4.16 -2.32 -11.96
CA ASP A 208 -4.71 -2.18 -10.61
C ASP A 208 -5.67 -0.99 -10.59
N LEU A 209 -6.86 -1.13 -9.99
CA LEU A 209 -7.86 -0.06 -10.00
C LEU A 209 -7.44 1.15 -9.14
N ALA A 210 -6.47 0.98 -8.24
CA ALA A 210 -5.85 2.06 -7.48
C ALA A 210 -4.50 2.49 -8.09
N GLY A 211 -3.59 1.53 -8.30
CA GLY A 211 -2.21 1.77 -8.73
C GLY A 211 -2.00 1.91 -10.26
N GLY A 212 -3.04 1.66 -11.07
CA GLY A 212 -2.96 1.63 -12.51
C GLY A 212 -2.03 0.52 -13.03
N ILE A 213 -1.50 0.70 -14.25
CA ILE A 213 -0.56 -0.26 -14.85
C ILE A 213 0.78 -0.25 -14.09
N ASN A 214 1.23 0.92 -13.64
CA ASN A 214 2.54 1.06 -12.97
C ASN A 214 2.57 0.37 -11.59
N GLY A 215 1.45 0.42 -10.85
CA GLY A 215 1.30 -0.24 -9.55
C GLY A 215 1.03 -1.74 -9.63
N SER A 216 0.42 -2.21 -10.73
CA SER A 216 0.00 -3.61 -10.85
C SER A 216 1.17 -4.58 -10.90
N PHE A 217 1.21 -5.57 -10.00
CA PHE A 217 2.12 -6.71 -10.14
C PHE A 217 1.72 -7.67 -11.28
N LEU A 218 0.52 -7.53 -11.86
CA LEU A 218 0.04 -8.37 -12.94
C LEU A 218 0.33 -7.83 -14.35
N TRP A 219 0.84 -6.60 -14.49
CA TRP A 219 1.20 -6.07 -15.81
C TRP A 219 2.17 -6.99 -16.59
N PRO A 220 3.24 -7.57 -16.00
CA PRO A 220 4.16 -8.40 -16.78
C PRO A 220 3.51 -9.71 -17.22
N HIS A 221 2.55 -10.22 -16.44
CA HIS A 221 1.87 -11.49 -16.68
C HIS A 221 0.73 -11.42 -17.68
N THR A 222 0.23 -10.22 -17.95
CA THR A 222 -1.01 -10.01 -18.73
C THR A 222 -0.79 -9.14 -19.96
N LEU A 223 0.39 -8.55 -20.14
CA LEU A 223 0.70 -7.73 -21.29
C LEU A 223 0.64 -8.56 -22.58
N GLN A 224 -0.35 -8.27 -23.41
CA GLN A 224 -0.57 -8.94 -24.69
C GLN A 224 -0.85 -7.94 -25.81
N LYS A 225 -0.50 -8.35 -27.03
CA LYS A 225 -1.04 -7.79 -28.26
C LYS A 225 -2.13 -8.71 -28.76
N ALA A 226 -3.35 -8.19 -28.83
CA ALA A 226 -4.51 -8.98 -29.24
C ALA A 226 -4.29 -9.64 -30.61
N GLY A 227 -4.31 -10.98 -30.64
CA GLY A 227 -4.16 -11.77 -31.85
C GLY A 227 -2.73 -11.95 -32.36
N GLU A 228 -1.71 -11.53 -31.61
CA GLU A 228 -0.29 -11.70 -31.96
C GLU A 228 0.47 -12.45 -30.84
N GLU A 229 1.24 -13.47 -31.23
CA GLU A 229 2.16 -14.15 -30.30
C GLU A 229 3.50 -13.41 -30.26
N GLY A 230 3.92 -12.99 -29.06
CA GLY A 230 5.16 -12.28 -28.82
C GLY A 230 5.22 -10.88 -29.46
N GLY A 231 6.45 -10.43 -29.76
CA GLY A 231 6.72 -9.13 -30.37
C GLY A 231 7.19 -8.08 -29.36
N THR A 232 7.18 -6.81 -29.77
CA THR A 232 7.72 -5.69 -28.99
C THR A 232 6.63 -4.67 -28.66
N VAL A 233 6.46 -4.37 -27.38
CA VAL A 233 5.66 -3.24 -26.89
C VAL A 233 6.62 -2.10 -26.50
N ARG A 234 6.27 -0.86 -26.83
CA ARG A 234 6.98 0.33 -26.36
C ARG A 234 6.10 1.04 -25.36
N VAL A 235 6.58 1.14 -24.13
CA VAL A 235 5.91 1.83 -23.04
C VAL A 235 6.58 3.18 -22.84
N GLY A 236 5.80 4.24 -22.79
CA GLY A 236 6.28 5.55 -22.33
C GLY A 236 5.84 5.75 -20.90
N VAL A 237 6.79 6.04 -20.00
CA VAL A 237 6.49 6.41 -18.62
C VAL A 237 6.94 7.87 -18.36
N PRO A 238 6.28 8.60 -17.45
CA PRO A 238 6.56 10.03 -17.22
C PRO A 238 7.98 10.36 -16.73
N SER A 239 8.63 9.44 -16.01
CA SER A 239 10.02 9.55 -15.55
C SER A 239 10.65 8.16 -15.52
N ILE A 240 11.93 8.05 -15.89
CA ILE A 240 12.65 6.78 -16.08
C ILE A 240 13.99 6.85 -15.35
N LEU A 241 14.24 5.91 -14.45
CA LEU A 241 15.51 5.73 -13.74
C LEU A 241 16.03 6.99 -13.00
N PRO A 242 15.19 7.75 -12.26
CA PRO A 242 15.68 8.88 -11.46
C PRO A 242 16.52 8.44 -10.26
N GLU A 243 16.45 7.17 -9.86
CA GLU A 243 17.08 6.62 -8.65
C GLU A 243 17.77 5.27 -8.96
N PRO A 244 18.76 4.85 -8.14
CA PRO A 244 19.47 3.60 -8.35
C PRO A 244 18.59 2.38 -8.05
N TRP A 245 18.89 1.24 -8.68
CA TRP A 245 18.20 -0.01 -8.39
C TRP A 245 19.08 -0.91 -7.54
N ASN A 246 18.63 -1.18 -6.32
CA ASN A 246 19.09 -2.28 -5.48
C ASN A 246 17.88 -2.84 -4.72
N PRO A 247 17.89 -4.12 -4.31
CA PRO A 247 16.67 -4.73 -3.74
C PRO A 247 16.26 -4.18 -2.36
N LEU A 248 17.19 -3.61 -1.58
CA LEU A 248 17.01 -3.35 -0.14
C LEU A 248 16.53 -1.94 0.20
N ASP A 249 17.15 -0.93 -0.39
CA ASP A 249 16.78 0.49 -0.26
C ASP A 249 17.09 1.24 -1.58
N GLY A 250 16.74 0.63 -2.71
CA GLY A 250 16.84 1.26 -4.03
C GLY A 250 15.68 2.22 -4.32
N SER A 251 15.39 2.42 -5.61
CA SER A 251 14.32 3.32 -6.02
C SER A 251 12.96 2.89 -5.48
N ASN A 252 12.26 3.80 -4.81
CA ASN A 252 10.85 3.64 -4.45
C ASN A 252 9.91 4.34 -5.45
N TRP A 253 10.48 4.93 -6.49
CA TRP A 253 9.75 5.68 -7.50
C TRP A 253 8.83 4.77 -8.32
N VAL A 254 7.55 5.14 -8.46
CA VAL A 254 6.51 4.25 -9.00
C VAL A 254 6.79 3.75 -10.42
N TYR A 255 7.45 4.55 -11.27
CA TYR A 255 7.77 4.16 -12.64
C TYR A 255 8.96 3.20 -12.72
N ASP A 256 9.92 3.32 -11.80
CA ASP A 256 11.03 2.37 -11.67
C ASP A 256 10.50 1.06 -11.09
N GLN A 257 9.65 1.16 -10.07
CA GLN A 257 8.97 0.03 -9.45
C GLN A 257 8.12 -0.76 -10.46
N MET A 258 7.47 -0.12 -11.43
CA MET A 258 6.79 -0.85 -12.52
C MET A 258 7.77 -1.81 -13.22
N LEU A 259 8.94 -1.32 -13.60
CA LEU A 259 9.93 -2.10 -14.34
C LEU A 259 10.57 -3.18 -13.46
N ILE A 260 10.90 -2.85 -12.22
CA ILE A 260 11.41 -3.77 -11.19
C ILE A 260 10.44 -4.93 -10.97
N ARG A 261 9.14 -4.65 -10.81
CA ARG A 261 8.08 -5.68 -10.68
C ARG A 261 8.04 -6.62 -11.88
N GLY A 262 8.32 -6.12 -13.08
CA GLY A 262 8.44 -6.97 -14.27
C GLY A 262 9.60 -7.97 -14.20
N THR A 263 10.60 -7.69 -13.37
CA THR A 263 11.79 -8.52 -13.17
C THR A 263 11.76 -9.41 -11.94
N GLY A 264 10.78 -9.25 -11.05
CA GLY A 264 10.63 -10.09 -9.86
C GLY A 264 9.34 -10.89 -9.86
N ASP A 265 9.28 -11.91 -9.01
CA ASP A 265 8.08 -12.68 -8.71
C ASP A 265 7.84 -12.70 -7.19
N LEU A 266 6.63 -13.09 -6.76
CA LEU A 266 6.21 -13.08 -5.37
C LEU A 266 5.64 -14.42 -4.91
N GLY A 267 5.65 -14.67 -3.60
CA GLY A 267 4.92 -15.79 -3.01
C GLY A 267 3.42 -15.71 -3.32
N VAL A 268 2.84 -14.52 -3.14
CA VAL A 268 1.45 -14.17 -3.48
C VAL A 268 1.41 -12.86 -4.26
N LEU A 269 0.45 -12.72 -5.16
CA LEU A 269 0.22 -11.51 -5.94
C LEU A 269 -1.07 -10.82 -5.50
N PRO A 270 -1.09 -9.49 -5.33
CA PRO A 270 -2.32 -8.76 -5.04
C PRO A 270 -3.25 -8.79 -6.25
N ASP A 271 -4.52 -9.07 -6.00
CA ASP A 271 -5.60 -8.93 -6.95
C ASP A 271 -5.73 -7.45 -7.35
N PRO A 272 -5.63 -7.10 -8.64
CA PRO A 272 -5.67 -5.72 -9.08
C PRO A 272 -7.05 -5.06 -8.90
N PHE A 273 -8.09 -5.83 -8.62
CA PHE A 273 -9.48 -5.38 -8.55
C PHE A 273 -10.06 -5.47 -7.15
N THR A 274 -9.54 -6.36 -6.29
CA THR A 274 -10.04 -6.57 -4.92
C THR A 274 -9.01 -6.38 -3.82
N GLY A 275 -7.71 -6.36 -4.16
CA GLY A 275 -6.59 -6.36 -3.21
C GLY A 275 -6.36 -7.69 -2.48
N LEU A 276 -7.15 -8.75 -2.75
CA LEU A 276 -6.94 -10.07 -2.14
C LEU A 276 -5.63 -10.70 -2.61
N SER A 277 -4.97 -11.49 -1.77
CA SER A 277 -3.72 -12.17 -2.16
C SER A 277 -4.03 -13.49 -2.88
N TRP A 278 -3.48 -13.66 -4.09
CA TRP A 278 -3.55 -14.90 -4.86
C TRP A 278 -2.22 -15.65 -4.85
N PRO A 279 -2.22 -16.99 -4.80
CA PRO A 279 -0.99 -17.77 -4.76
C PRO A 279 -0.25 -17.68 -6.09
N GLN A 280 1.07 -17.49 -6.02
CA GLN A 280 1.94 -17.36 -7.18
C GLN A 280 3.13 -18.34 -7.10
N ARG A 281 4.05 -18.14 -6.16
CA ARG A 281 5.17 -19.08 -5.89
C ARG A 281 4.89 -20.05 -4.74
N ILE A 282 3.70 -19.99 -4.13
CA ILE A 282 3.24 -20.95 -3.11
C ILE A 282 2.09 -21.80 -3.65
N GLU A 283 1.86 -22.98 -3.06
CA GLU A 283 0.76 -23.88 -3.42
C GLU A 283 -0.48 -23.62 -2.55
N SER A 284 -0.29 -23.55 -1.22
CA SER A 284 -1.37 -23.35 -0.24
C SER A 284 -0.81 -22.81 1.08
N ALA A 285 -1.69 -22.39 1.98
CA ALA A 285 -1.31 -22.05 3.35
C ALA A 285 -2.36 -22.48 4.40
N ASP A 286 -1.89 -22.86 5.58
CA ASP A 286 -2.73 -22.96 6.78
C ASP A 286 -2.53 -21.70 7.64
N VAL A 287 -3.63 -21.06 8.04
CA VAL A 287 -3.63 -19.90 8.94
C VAL A 287 -4.40 -20.28 10.20
N THR A 288 -3.72 -20.23 11.34
CA THR A 288 -4.35 -20.40 12.66
C THR A 288 -4.38 -19.05 13.35
N VAL A 289 -5.54 -18.63 13.84
CA VAL A 289 -5.77 -17.35 14.53
C VAL A 289 -6.31 -17.59 15.93
N LEU A 290 -5.95 -16.73 16.88
CA LEU A 290 -6.50 -16.76 18.23
C LEU A 290 -8.03 -16.63 18.18
N ALA A 291 -8.72 -17.51 18.92
CA ALA A 291 -10.17 -17.54 18.98
C ALA A 291 -10.74 -16.19 19.46
N GLY A 292 -11.72 -15.66 18.73
CA GLY A 292 -12.37 -14.39 19.02
C GLY A 292 -11.89 -13.21 18.18
N LEU A 293 -10.87 -13.38 17.33
CA LEU A 293 -10.48 -12.36 16.36
C LEU A 293 -11.37 -12.41 15.10
N PRO A 294 -11.71 -11.26 14.49
CA PRO A 294 -12.64 -11.19 13.36
C PRO A 294 -11.94 -11.45 12.02
N VAL A 295 -11.48 -12.68 11.80
CA VAL A 295 -10.79 -13.09 10.57
C VAL A 295 -11.68 -13.99 9.72
N GLU A 296 -11.70 -13.76 8.41
CA GLU A 296 -12.45 -14.57 7.44
C GLU A 296 -11.58 -15.00 6.26
N ALA A 297 -11.89 -16.14 5.65
CA ALA A 297 -11.24 -16.61 4.44
C ALA A 297 -12.12 -16.28 3.22
N ASN A 298 -11.50 -15.73 2.17
CA ASN A 298 -12.18 -15.28 0.95
C ASN A 298 -11.89 -16.21 -0.24
N LEU A 299 -10.75 -16.90 -0.23
CA LEU A 299 -10.24 -17.73 -1.31
C LEU A 299 -9.88 -19.14 -0.82
N ASP A 300 -10.11 -20.14 -1.67
CA ASP A 300 -9.97 -21.57 -1.31
C ASP A 300 -8.52 -22.05 -1.08
N TRP A 301 -7.50 -21.23 -1.36
CA TRP A 301 -6.09 -21.62 -1.21
C TRP A 301 -5.56 -21.48 0.22
N VAL A 302 -6.30 -20.79 1.09
CA VAL A 302 -6.01 -20.64 2.52
C VAL A 302 -6.99 -21.45 3.35
N ASN A 303 -6.46 -22.30 4.22
CA ASN A 303 -7.25 -22.96 5.25
C ASN A 303 -7.19 -22.15 6.55
N LEU A 304 -8.32 -21.61 7.01
CA LEU A 304 -8.43 -20.82 8.24
C LEU A 304 -8.93 -21.67 9.41
N GLU A 305 -8.19 -21.67 10.51
CA GLU A 305 -8.52 -22.33 11.76
C GLU A 305 -8.43 -21.36 12.95
N PHE A 306 -9.23 -21.62 13.99
CA PHE A 306 -9.18 -20.87 15.24
C PHE A 306 -8.70 -21.75 16.39
N ALA A 307 -7.84 -21.21 17.25
CA ALA A 307 -7.32 -21.89 18.43
C ALA A 307 -7.41 -21.01 19.69
N ASP A 308 -7.68 -21.61 20.85
CA ASP A 308 -7.71 -20.89 22.13
C ASP A 308 -6.33 -20.37 22.56
N GLU A 309 -5.26 -21.00 22.07
CA GLU A 309 -3.87 -20.64 22.33
C GLU A 309 -3.00 -21.11 21.16
N ILE A 310 -2.04 -20.28 20.74
CA ILE A 310 -1.04 -20.62 19.73
C ILE A 310 0.33 -20.52 20.38
N VAL A 311 0.91 -21.66 20.75
CA VAL A 311 2.26 -21.73 21.34
C VAL A 311 3.30 -21.66 20.23
N VAL A 312 4.28 -20.77 20.38
CA VAL A 312 5.41 -20.68 19.47
C VAL A 312 6.45 -21.76 19.82
N PRO A 313 6.92 -22.56 18.85
CA PRO A 313 7.94 -23.58 19.10
C PRO A 313 9.26 -23.01 19.65
N GLU A 314 9.89 -23.72 20.58
CA GLU A 314 11.17 -23.31 21.19
C GLU A 314 12.30 -23.14 20.15
N ASP A 315 12.25 -23.87 19.03
CA ASP A 315 13.23 -23.81 17.95
C ASP A 315 12.95 -22.74 16.89
N ALA A 316 11.85 -21.97 17.02
CA ALA A 316 11.58 -20.85 16.13
C ALA A 316 12.60 -19.71 16.35
N TRP A 317 12.99 -19.04 15.28
CA TRP A 317 13.90 -17.89 15.31
C TRP A 317 13.11 -16.63 15.67
N ILE A 318 13.50 -15.96 16.76
CA ILE A 318 12.82 -14.75 17.28
C ILE A 318 13.68 -13.49 17.16
N ASN A 319 15.00 -13.64 17.11
CA ASN A 319 15.93 -12.52 17.02
C ASN A 319 17.24 -12.95 16.36
N TRP A 320 18.19 -12.04 16.22
CA TRP A 320 19.46 -12.23 15.51
C TRP A 320 20.64 -11.74 16.33
N ASP A 321 21.71 -12.54 16.39
CA ASP A 321 23.01 -12.14 16.91
C ASP A 321 23.91 -11.78 15.72
N ALA A 322 24.14 -10.47 15.50
CA ALA A 322 24.94 -9.98 14.39
C ALA A 322 26.44 -10.25 14.54
N GLU A 323 26.96 -10.40 15.76
CA GLU A 323 28.37 -10.78 15.98
C GLU A 323 28.60 -12.26 15.65
N ALA A 324 27.70 -13.12 16.11
CA ALA A 324 27.77 -14.56 15.86
C ALA A 324 27.25 -14.95 14.46
N GLN A 325 26.48 -14.06 13.82
CA GLN A 325 25.73 -14.28 12.59
C GLN A 325 24.81 -15.52 12.67
N THR A 326 24.09 -15.63 13.78
CA THR A 326 23.16 -16.73 14.07
C THR A 326 21.84 -16.23 14.64
N PHE A 327 20.75 -16.92 14.31
CA PHE A 327 19.46 -16.65 14.95
C PHE A 327 19.45 -17.04 16.42
N ILE A 328 18.80 -16.21 17.23
CA ILE A 328 18.40 -16.49 18.60
C ILE A 328 17.02 -17.14 18.55
N THR A 329 16.86 -18.24 19.29
CA THR A 329 15.63 -19.03 19.31
C THR A 329 14.67 -18.60 20.42
N VAL A 330 13.38 -18.93 20.27
CA VAL A 330 12.36 -18.69 21.29
C VAL A 330 12.72 -19.38 22.61
N GLY A 331 13.25 -20.60 22.58
CA GLY A 331 13.65 -21.32 23.80
C GLY A 331 14.81 -20.65 24.54
N GLU A 332 15.68 -19.92 23.84
CA GLU A 332 16.77 -19.15 24.45
C GLU A 332 16.28 -17.84 25.06
N GLN A 333 15.43 -17.10 24.33
CA GLN A 333 14.97 -15.77 24.75
C GLN A 333 13.75 -15.82 25.69
N HIS A 334 12.88 -16.81 25.51
CA HIS A 334 11.61 -17.02 26.23
C HIS A 334 11.53 -18.46 26.78
N PRO A 335 12.37 -18.83 27.76
CA PRO A 335 12.46 -20.21 28.27
C PRO A 335 11.18 -20.69 29.00
N ASP A 336 10.30 -19.77 29.40
CA ASP A 336 9.00 -20.08 30.00
C ASP A 336 7.87 -20.24 28.95
N GLY A 337 8.20 -20.14 27.66
CA GLY A 337 7.26 -20.20 26.53
C GLY A 337 6.88 -18.82 25.98
N LEU A 338 6.39 -18.83 24.74
CA LEU A 338 5.86 -17.66 24.02
C LEU A 338 4.59 -18.07 23.27
N THR A 339 3.63 -17.16 23.17
CA THR A 339 2.40 -17.33 22.39
C THR A 339 2.32 -16.29 21.28
N ALA A 340 1.44 -16.52 20.31
CA ALA A 340 1.16 -15.57 19.23
C ALA A 340 -0.36 -15.43 19.00
N ASN A 341 -0.80 -14.31 18.41
CA ASN A 341 -2.18 -14.16 17.95
C ASN A 341 -2.46 -14.88 16.62
N ARG A 342 -1.44 -15.05 15.78
CA ARG A 342 -1.54 -15.80 14.54
C ARG A 342 -0.33 -16.67 14.25
N LYS A 343 -0.58 -17.76 13.54
CA LYS A 343 0.40 -18.61 12.88
C LYS A 343 0.01 -18.77 11.41
N SER A 344 0.98 -18.69 10.51
CA SER A 344 0.82 -19.16 9.12
C SER A 344 1.82 -20.27 8.82
N VAL A 345 1.38 -21.28 8.07
CA VAL A 345 2.22 -22.35 7.49
C VAL A 345 2.08 -22.27 5.98
N VAL A 346 3.19 -22.00 5.30
CA VAL A 346 3.22 -21.84 3.85
C VAL A 346 3.84 -23.09 3.23
N TYR A 347 3.12 -23.68 2.29
CA TYR A 347 3.57 -24.82 1.50
C TYR A 347 3.96 -24.36 0.10
N TYR A 348 5.22 -24.58 -0.24
CA TYR A 348 5.71 -24.31 -1.58
C TYR A 348 5.57 -25.54 -2.49
N PRO A 349 5.32 -25.35 -3.79
CA PRO A 349 5.25 -26.45 -4.73
C PRO A 349 6.60 -27.17 -4.84
N ALA A 350 6.61 -28.48 -5.06
CA ALA A 350 7.84 -29.26 -5.22
C ALA A 350 8.65 -28.80 -6.45
N GLU A 351 7.97 -28.29 -7.47
CA GLU A 351 8.55 -27.71 -8.68
C GLU A 351 9.34 -26.43 -8.41
N LEU A 352 9.27 -25.84 -7.20
CA LEU A 352 10.15 -24.72 -6.82
C LEU A 352 11.64 -25.11 -6.90
N ALA A 353 11.98 -26.39 -6.75
CA ALA A 353 13.34 -26.89 -6.91
C ALA A 353 13.90 -26.72 -8.35
N ASP A 354 13.02 -26.61 -9.35
CA ASP A 354 13.39 -26.37 -10.75
C ASP A 354 13.37 -24.86 -11.11
N PHE A 355 12.96 -24.00 -10.18
CA PHE A 355 12.88 -22.55 -10.38
C PHE A 355 14.28 -21.92 -10.38
N THR A 356 14.52 -21.00 -11.32
CA THR A 356 15.83 -20.35 -11.50
C THR A 356 15.72 -18.84 -11.47
N TRP A 357 16.77 -18.21 -10.96
CA TRP A 357 17.07 -16.80 -11.16
C TRP A 357 17.44 -16.52 -12.62
N HIS A 358 17.38 -15.25 -13.05
CA HIS A 358 17.62 -14.87 -14.45
C HIS A 358 19.04 -15.19 -14.95
N ASP A 359 20.02 -15.29 -14.04
CA ASP A 359 21.39 -15.74 -14.34
C ASP A 359 21.52 -17.27 -14.51
N GLY A 360 20.43 -18.02 -14.30
CA GLY A 360 20.37 -19.48 -14.38
C GLY A 360 20.69 -20.18 -13.06
N SER A 361 20.96 -19.44 -11.98
CA SER A 361 21.18 -20.03 -10.66
C SER A 361 19.88 -20.65 -10.12
N PRO A 362 19.93 -21.86 -9.51
CA PRO A 362 18.74 -22.46 -8.91
C PRO A 362 18.26 -21.62 -7.72
N PHE A 363 16.97 -21.67 -7.42
CA PHE A 363 16.43 -21.16 -6.16
C PHE A 363 16.81 -22.08 -4.99
N SER A 364 16.99 -21.52 -3.80
CA SER A 364 17.28 -22.29 -2.58
C SER A 364 16.58 -21.74 -1.35
N ALA A 365 16.48 -22.56 -0.30
CA ALA A 365 16.04 -22.10 1.01
C ALA A 365 16.96 -20.98 1.58
N ALA A 366 18.22 -20.90 1.14
CA ALA A 366 19.12 -19.83 1.58
C ALA A 366 18.67 -18.43 1.11
N ASP A 367 18.02 -18.34 -0.05
CA ASP A 367 17.45 -17.08 -0.54
C ASP A 367 16.33 -16.58 0.40
N VAL A 368 15.51 -17.50 0.92
CA VAL A 368 14.46 -17.23 1.91
C VAL A 368 15.04 -16.84 3.28
N VAL A 369 16.04 -17.58 3.75
CA VAL A 369 16.69 -17.28 5.05
C VAL A 369 17.41 -15.93 5.01
N MET A 370 18.05 -15.59 3.88
CA MET A 370 18.71 -14.29 3.69
C MET A 370 17.73 -13.12 3.88
N SER A 371 16.49 -13.26 3.38
CA SER A 371 15.46 -12.22 3.57
C SER A 371 15.21 -11.94 5.05
N LEU A 372 15.07 -13.00 5.85
CA LEU A 372 14.88 -12.87 7.29
C LEU A 372 16.13 -12.32 8.00
N ILE A 373 17.34 -12.74 7.64
CA ILE A 373 18.59 -12.19 8.22
C ILE A 373 18.64 -10.68 8.02
N LEU A 374 18.41 -10.20 6.80
CA LEU A 374 18.55 -8.79 6.45
C LEU A 374 17.46 -7.91 7.07
N THR A 375 16.33 -8.47 7.50
CA THR A 375 15.34 -7.76 8.35
C THR A 375 15.97 -7.34 9.68
N PHE A 376 16.81 -8.17 10.29
CA PHE A 376 17.44 -7.86 11.58
C PHE A 376 18.79 -7.17 11.43
N ASP A 377 19.70 -7.79 10.67
CA ASP A 377 21.14 -7.53 10.74
C ASP A 377 21.48 -6.07 10.47
N ARG A 378 20.80 -5.45 9.51
CA ARG A 378 21.05 -4.06 9.08
C ARG A 378 20.77 -3.02 10.16
N ALA A 379 19.94 -3.33 11.16
CA ALA A 379 19.63 -2.45 12.27
C ALA A 379 20.45 -2.76 13.53
N MET A 380 21.34 -3.76 13.50
CA MET A 380 22.19 -4.12 14.64
C MET A 380 23.53 -3.39 14.55
N GLU A 381 23.92 -2.61 15.57
CA GLU A 381 25.18 -1.86 15.58
C GLU A 381 26.43 -2.72 15.34
N ALA A 382 26.38 -4.01 15.69
CA ALA A 382 27.46 -4.97 15.49
C ALA A 382 27.57 -5.50 14.05
N SER A 383 26.57 -5.25 13.19
CA SER A 383 26.60 -5.66 11.79
C SER A 383 27.62 -4.87 10.98
N ALA A 384 28.29 -5.55 10.06
CA ALA A 384 29.18 -4.92 9.09
C ALA A 384 28.44 -3.94 8.14
N ILE A 385 27.13 -4.09 8.00
CA ILE A 385 26.27 -3.26 7.16
C ILE A 385 25.23 -2.48 7.99
N TYR A 386 25.53 -2.19 9.26
CA TYR A 386 24.66 -1.39 10.12
C TYR A 386 24.24 -0.07 9.47
N ASP A 387 22.94 0.21 9.45
CA ASP A 387 22.32 1.40 8.92
C ASP A 387 21.31 1.92 9.96
N GLU A 388 21.58 3.11 10.50
CA GLU A 388 20.77 3.74 11.55
C GLU A 388 19.32 3.98 11.08
N ALA A 389 19.10 4.19 9.78
CA ALA A 389 17.77 4.35 9.21
C ALA A 389 16.90 3.08 9.33
N GLN A 390 17.52 1.92 9.54
CA GLN A 390 16.82 0.63 9.68
C GLN A 390 16.41 0.32 11.12
N VAL A 391 16.90 1.08 12.11
CA VAL A 391 16.57 0.86 13.54
C VAL A 391 15.07 1.03 13.81
N PRO A 392 14.41 2.15 13.46
CA PRO A 392 12.99 2.32 13.74
C PRO A 392 12.09 1.25 13.06
N PRO A 393 12.31 0.89 11.78
CA PRO A 393 11.59 -0.23 11.16
C PRO A 393 11.75 -1.56 11.90
N LEU A 394 12.97 -1.91 12.35
CA LEU A 394 13.20 -3.15 13.10
C LEU A 394 12.49 -3.12 14.46
N GLU A 395 12.56 -2.01 15.19
CA GLU A 395 11.87 -1.88 16.49
C GLU A 395 10.37 -2.13 16.33
N SER A 396 9.74 -1.51 15.32
CA SER A 396 8.33 -1.73 15.00
C SER A 396 8.03 -3.20 14.62
N PHE A 397 8.90 -3.84 13.83
CA PHE A 397 8.77 -5.25 13.49
C PHE A 397 8.80 -6.15 14.74
N LEU A 398 9.72 -5.90 15.67
CA LEU A 398 9.91 -6.68 16.89
C LEU A 398 8.73 -6.58 17.87
N GLU A 399 7.91 -5.53 17.81
CA GLU A 399 6.72 -5.41 18.66
C GLU A 399 5.74 -6.56 18.45
N SER A 400 5.58 -7.01 17.19
CA SER A 400 4.60 -8.01 16.79
C SER A 400 5.19 -9.34 16.34
N PHE A 401 6.46 -9.40 15.93
CA PHE A 401 7.10 -10.65 15.51
C PHE A 401 7.20 -11.62 16.69
N ARG A 402 6.78 -12.87 16.48
CA ARG A 402 6.83 -13.94 17.49
C ARG A 402 7.67 -15.12 17.06
N GLY A 403 8.05 -15.21 15.79
CA GLY A 403 9.07 -16.14 15.33
C GLY A 403 8.84 -16.63 13.90
N ALA A 404 9.87 -17.22 13.32
CA ALA A 404 9.79 -17.92 12.04
C ALA A 404 10.58 -19.22 12.08
N ARG A 405 10.22 -20.19 11.24
CA ARG A 405 10.92 -21.48 11.16
C ARG A 405 10.80 -22.09 9.76
N ILE A 406 11.90 -22.61 9.25
CA ILE A 406 11.89 -23.52 8.09
C ILE A 406 11.78 -24.94 8.62
N THR A 407 10.63 -25.59 8.38
CA THR A 407 10.38 -26.96 8.87
C THR A 407 10.81 -28.03 7.88
N GLN A 408 10.91 -27.66 6.60
CA GLN A 408 11.33 -28.53 5.51
C GLN A 408 11.92 -27.68 4.38
N THR A 409 12.95 -28.17 3.68
CA THR A 409 13.60 -27.45 2.56
C THR A 409 13.27 -27.99 1.18
N ASP A 410 12.70 -29.20 1.08
CA ASP A 410 12.31 -29.83 -0.19
C ASP A 410 11.14 -30.83 0.00
N PRO A 411 9.90 -30.49 -0.44
CA PRO A 411 9.45 -29.13 -0.75
C PRO A 411 9.63 -28.18 0.45
N LEU A 412 9.80 -26.89 0.16
CA LEU A 412 9.99 -25.87 1.18
C LEU A 412 8.70 -25.66 1.99
N VAL A 413 8.82 -25.64 3.31
CA VAL A 413 7.72 -25.31 4.23
C VAL A 413 8.21 -24.30 5.27
N VAL A 414 7.48 -23.20 5.39
CA VAL A 414 7.79 -22.07 6.27
C VAL A 414 6.67 -21.87 7.27
N GLU A 415 7.02 -21.74 8.55
CA GLU A 415 6.11 -21.27 9.59
C GLU A 415 6.46 -19.84 10.00
N TYR A 416 5.43 -19.03 10.27
CA TYR A 416 5.58 -17.65 10.74
C TYR A 416 4.55 -17.33 11.82
N TYR A 417 4.98 -16.64 12.87
CA TYR A 417 4.21 -16.33 14.07
C TYR A 417 4.24 -14.83 14.34
N SER A 418 3.06 -14.23 14.59
CA SER A 418 2.94 -12.79 14.85
C SER A 418 1.74 -12.48 15.75
N ASP A 419 1.81 -11.35 16.45
CA ASP A 419 0.67 -10.78 17.16
C ASP A 419 -0.19 -9.86 16.28
N THR A 420 0.33 -9.40 15.14
CA THR A 420 -0.46 -8.65 14.16
C THR A 420 -1.27 -9.63 13.32
N TYR A 421 -2.55 -9.33 13.12
CA TYR A 421 -3.44 -10.06 12.23
C TYR A 421 -4.15 -9.11 11.26
N PHE A 422 -4.75 -9.62 10.20
CA PHE A 422 -5.60 -8.87 9.26
C PHE A 422 -6.98 -9.53 9.16
N LEU A 423 -7.97 -8.80 8.64
CA LEU A 423 -9.34 -9.32 8.49
C LEU A 423 -9.40 -10.49 7.50
N ASP A 424 -8.66 -10.41 6.41
CA ASP A 424 -8.61 -11.46 5.39
C ASP A 424 -7.54 -12.49 5.75
N ALA A 425 -7.90 -13.78 5.79
CA ALA A 425 -6.97 -14.88 6.07
C ALA A 425 -5.79 -14.88 5.09
N GLU A 426 -6.03 -14.49 3.83
CA GLU A 426 -5.02 -14.35 2.78
C GLU A 426 -3.93 -13.33 3.14
N ALA A 427 -4.30 -12.23 3.81
CA ALA A 427 -3.36 -11.19 4.26
C ALA A 427 -2.56 -11.61 5.51
N ASN A 428 -2.94 -12.72 6.15
CA ASN A 428 -2.23 -13.28 7.30
C ASN A 428 -1.13 -14.29 6.92
N VAL A 429 -0.94 -14.55 5.63
CA VAL A 429 0.06 -15.48 5.12
C VAL A 429 1.40 -14.75 4.89
N THR A 430 2.45 -15.17 5.61
CA THR A 430 3.80 -14.63 5.43
C THR A 430 4.67 -15.63 4.68
N THR A 431 5.02 -15.32 3.42
CA THR A 431 5.70 -16.28 2.53
C THR A 431 7.21 -16.34 2.73
N LEU A 432 7.86 -15.23 3.08
CA LEU A 432 9.32 -15.06 3.07
C LEU A 432 9.97 -15.29 1.69
N PHE A 433 9.20 -15.23 0.59
CA PHE A 433 9.78 -15.29 -0.76
C PHE A 433 10.73 -14.09 -0.96
N PRO A 434 11.92 -14.26 -1.60
CA PRO A 434 13.00 -13.26 -1.62
C PRO A 434 12.76 -12.10 -2.58
N TYR A 435 11.70 -11.34 -2.30
CA TYR A 435 11.40 -10.04 -2.87
C TYR A 435 11.44 -9.02 -1.71
N TYR A 436 12.42 -8.14 -1.76
CA TYR A 436 12.71 -7.13 -0.74
C TYR A 436 11.93 -5.84 -1.03
N ASN A 437 12.16 -4.80 -0.23
CA ASN A 437 11.40 -3.55 -0.28
C ASN A 437 11.37 -2.91 -1.68
N GLN A 438 12.46 -3.02 -2.47
CA GLN A 438 12.54 -2.44 -3.81
C GLN A 438 12.99 -3.44 -4.88
N GLY A 439 12.75 -4.75 -4.69
CA GLY A 439 12.87 -5.72 -5.78
C GLY A 439 13.32 -7.13 -5.40
N PRO A 440 13.44 -8.04 -6.39
CA PRO A 440 13.95 -9.39 -6.18
C PRO A 440 15.42 -9.37 -5.76
N GLY A 441 15.81 -10.27 -4.84
CA GLY A 441 17.20 -10.35 -4.36
C GLY A 441 17.66 -11.78 -4.14
N ALA A 442 18.55 -12.28 -5.00
CA ALA A 442 19.20 -13.57 -4.76
C ALA A 442 20.29 -13.42 -3.69
N TRP A 443 20.57 -14.48 -2.91
CA TRP A 443 21.58 -14.38 -1.86
C TRP A 443 22.96 -14.02 -2.40
N HIS A 444 23.31 -14.47 -3.61
CA HIS A 444 24.62 -14.24 -4.20
C HIS A 444 24.75 -12.81 -4.76
N THR A 445 23.69 -12.25 -5.35
CA THR A 445 23.70 -10.82 -5.75
C THR A 445 23.78 -9.91 -4.53
N LEU A 446 23.03 -10.22 -3.48
CA LEU A 446 23.09 -9.47 -2.22
C LEU A 446 24.42 -9.66 -1.50
N GLY A 447 25.00 -10.86 -1.52
CA GLY A 447 26.31 -11.15 -0.93
C GLY A 447 27.42 -10.25 -1.49
N MET A 448 27.42 -10.01 -2.79
CA MET A 448 28.31 -9.05 -3.44
C MET A 448 28.07 -7.61 -2.94
N GLY A 449 26.82 -7.17 -2.83
CA GLY A 449 26.48 -5.86 -2.27
C GLY A 449 26.86 -5.71 -0.80
N ILE A 450 26.68 -6.76 0.00
CA ILE A 450 27.07 -6.82 1.42
C ILE A 450 28.58 -6.63 1.56
N LEU A 451 29.41 -7.25 0.70
CA LEU A 451 30.85 -7.03 0.70
C LEU A 451 31.20 -5.57 0.40
N ALA A 452 30.56 -4.97 -0.61
CA ALA A 452 30.79 -3.58 -0.99
C ALA A 452 30.42 -2.58 0.12
N GLU A 453 29.30 -2.81 0.81
CA GLU A 453 28.90 -1.96 1.94
C GLU A 453 29.72 -2.21 3.21
N SER A 454 30.10 -3.45 3.47
CA SER A 454 31.01 -3.79 4.57
C SER A 454 32.38 -3.12 4.39
N ALA A 455 32.81 -2.95 3.14
CA ALA A 455 34.01 -2.20 2.78
C ALA A 455 33.83 -0.67 2.82
N GLN A 456 32.59 -0.19 3.05
CA GLN A 456 32.20 1.22 3.00
C GLN A 456 32.55 1.89 1.66
N GLU A 457 32.43 1.15 0.55
CA GLU A 457 32.67 1.68 -0.81
C GLU A 457 31.38 2.05 -1.53
N LEU A 458 30.26 1.46 -1.11
CA LEU A 458 28.89 1.72 -1.55
C LEU A 458 27.96 1.61 -0.33
N ALA A 459 26.74 2.13 -0.42
CA ALA A 459 25.71 1.87 0.58
C ALA A 459 24.34 1.59 -0.08
N PHE A 460 23.58 0.66 0.47
CA PHE A 460 22.25 0.26 -0.02
C PHE A 460 21.24 1.41 0.08
N SER A 461 21.28 2.23 1.13
CA SER A 461 20.38 3.35 1.36
C SER A 461 21.02 4.71 1.00
N SER A 462 20.18 5.67 0.62
CA SER A 462 20.61 7.04 0.33
C SER A 462 21.20 7.73 1.55
N ASP A 463 20.57 7.59 2.71
CA ASP A 463 20.97 8.27 3.94
C ASP A 463 22.37 7.84 4.40
N LYS A 464 22.65 6.54 4.32
CA LYS A 464 23.98 5.99 4.63
C LYS A 464 25.01 6.35 3.56
N ALA A 465 24.62 6.37 2.28
CA ALA A 465 25.50 6.80 1.19
C ALA A 465 25.95 8.26 1.39
N ASP A 466 25.00 9.15 1.70
CA ASP A 466 25.27 10.56 2.01
C ASP A 466 26.16 10.71 3.24
N ALA A 467 25.90 9.96 4.32
CA ALA A 467 26.68 10.00 5.55
C ALA A 467 28.14 9.54 5.35
N LEU A 468 28.37 8.56 4.47
CA LEU A 468 29.69 8.02 4.16
C LEU A 468 30.40 8.76 3.02
N GLU A 469 29.70 9.67 2.32
CA GLU A 469 30.15 10.31 1.08
C GLU A 469 30.54 9.29 -0.02
N VAL A 470 29.74 8.22 -0.16
CA VAL A 470 29.91 7.16 -1.18
C VAL A 470 28.70 7.09 -2.10
N GLU A 471 28.81 6.31 -3.18
CA GLU A 471 27.72 6.15 -4.14
C GLU A 471 26.57 5.32 -3.54
N TRP A 472 25.33 5.80 -3.71
CA TRP A 472 24.13 5.02 -3.42
C TRP A 472 24.04 3.85 -4.40
N MET A 473 24.10 2.64 -3.86
CA MET A 473 24.37 1.41 -4.59
C MET A 473 23.36 1.16 -5.70
N SER A 474 23.86 1.08 -6.94
CA SER A 474 23.08 0.70 -8.12
C SER A 474 23.60 -0.58 -8.74
N TYR A 475 22.71 -1.52 -9.01
CA TYR A 475 23.02 -2.77 -9.69
C TYR A 475 22.88 -2.66 -11.21
N ILE A 476 22.37 -1.54 -11.73
CA ILE A 476 22.03 -1.40 -13.15
C ILE A 476 22.94 -0.43 -13.92
N ALA A 477 23.59 0.52 -13.23
CA ALA A 477 24.38 1.56 -13.89
C ALA A 477 25.27 2.32 -12.90
N GLY A 478 26.09 3.23 -13.43
CA GLY A 478 26.87 4.19 -12.64
C GLY A 478 28.18 3.63 -12.08
N PRO A 479 28.87 4.41 -11.24
CA PRO A 479 30.15 4.03 -10.64
C PRO A 479 30.09 2.73 -9.82
N SER A 480 28.91 2.38 -9.28
CA SER A 480 28.69 1.16 -8.52
C SER A 480 29.08 -0.11 -9.29
N ILE A 481 28.91 -0.15 -10.61
CA ILE A 481 29.17 -1.37 -11.40
C ILE A 481 30.65 -1.79 -11.33
N GLU A 482 31.59 -0.85 -11.37
CA GLU A 482 33.02 -1.18 -11.29
C GLU A 482 33.41 -1.69 -9.90
N VAL A 483 32.85 -1.09 -8.84
CA VAL A 483 33.06 -1.50 -7.45
C VAL A 483 32.49 -2.90 -7.21
N LEU A 484 31.24 -3.14 -7.62
CA LEU A 484 30.56 -4.43 -7.50
C LEU A 484 31.29 -5.54 -8.27
N ALA A 485 31.83 -5.25 -9.45
CA ALA A 485 32.65 -6.21 -10.21
C ALA A 485 33.94 -6.62 -9.45
N GLY A 486 34.53 -5.69 -8.68
CA GLY A 486 35.64 -6.00 -7.78
C GLY A 486 35.24 -6.98 -6.68
N HIS A 487 34.14 -6.68 -5.98
CA HIS A 487 33.62 -7.54 -4.90
C HIS A 487 33.12 -8.89 -5.41
N LEU A 488 32.62 -8.99 -6.65
CA LEU A 488 32.32 -10.28 -7.27
C LEU A 488 33.59 -11.12 -7.46
N ALA A 489 34.70 -10.52 -7.89
CA ALA A 489 35.97 -11.24 -8.05
C ALA A 489 36.50 -11.74 -6.71
N ASP A 490 36.36 -10.95 -5.64
CA ASP A 490 36.71 -11.36 -4.27
C ASP A 490 35.80 -12.49 -3.79
N ALA A 491 34.48 -12.36 -3.97
CA ALA A 491 33.50 -13.39 -3.62
C ALA A 491 33.78 -14.74 -4.33
N GLN A 492 34.13 -14.68 -5.62
CA GLN A 492 34.55 -15.86 -6.38
C GLN A 492 35.84 -16.48 -5.85
N ALA A 493 36.86 -15.67 -5.58
CA ALA A 493 38.17 -16.14 -5.14
C ALA A 493 38.10 -16.85 -3.78
N GLU A 494 37.19 -16.40 -2.91
CA GLU A 494 36.99 -16.95 -1.58
C GLU A 494 35.89 -18.01 -1.51
N ASN A 495 35.15 -18.23 -2.60
CA ASN A 495 33.90 -18.98 -2.63
C ASN A 495 32.95 -18.52 -1.50
N TYR A 496 32.76 -17.21 -1.42
CA TYR A 496 32.13 -16.53 -0.30
C TYR A 496 30.70 -17.02 -0.08
N ILE A 497 30.36 -17.34 1.16
CA ILE A 497 29.00 -17.59 1.62
C ILE A 497 28.67 -16.47 2.61
N PRO A 498 27.77 -15.53 2.29
CA PRO A 498 27.37 -14.48 3.24
C PRO A 498 26.72 -15.12 4.47
N TYR A 499 26.93 -14.52 5.65
CA TYR A 499 26.43 -15.04 6.92
C TYR A 499 26.67 -16.54 7.11
N ALA A 500 27.88 -17.01 6.75
CA ALA A 500 28.26 -18.42 6.72
C ALA A 500 27.87 -19.22 7.97
N PRO A 501 27.95 -18.71 9.21
CA PRO A 501 27.50 -19.47 10.40
C PRO A 501 26.05 -19.95 10.33
N THR A 502 25.18 -19.24 9.61
CA THR A 502 23.79 -19.62 9.36
C THR A 502 23.61 -20.22 7.96
N LEU A 503 24.02 -19.52 6.90
CA LEU A 503 23.64 -19.91 5.52
C LEU A 503 24.37 -21.14 4.99
N SER A 504 25.51 -21.55 5.58
CA SER A 504 26.19 -22.80 5.21
C SER A 504 25.37 -24.06 5.52
N GLN A 505 24.26 -23.93 6.27
CA GLN A 505 23.31 -25.03 6.48
C GLN A 505 22.43 -25.28 5.25
N TYR A 506 22.31 -24.28 4.38
CA TYR A 506 21.41 -24.28 3.21
C TYR A 506 22.18 -24.19 1.88
N ILE A 507 23.45 -23.77 1.91
CA ILE A 507 24.30 -23.59 0.74
C ILE A 507 25.45 -24.60 0.79
N THR A 508 25.61 -25.35 -0.29
CA THR A 508 26.80 -26.19 -0.49
C THR A 508 27.95 -25.41 -1.11
N GLU A 509 29.19 -25.84 -0.89
CA GLU A 509 30.36 -25.20 -1.54
C GLU A 509 30.25 -25.23 -3.07
N GLU A 510 29.72 -26.32 -3.64
CA GLU A 510 29.49 -26.42 -5.08
C GLU A 510 28.40 -25.48 -5.59
N GLU A 511 27.32 -25.30 -4.83
CA GLU A 511 26.28 -24.32 -5.17
C GLU A 511 26.84 -22.89 -5.15
N ALA A 512 27.58 -22.53 -4.10
CA ALA A 512 28.17 -21.19 -3.98
C ALA A 512 29.06 -20.88 -5.19
N GLN A 513 29.95 -21.81 -5.56
CA GLN A 513 30.83 -21.63 -6.71
C GLN A 513 30.03 -21.47 -8.00
N ALA A 514 29.02 -22.32 -8.22
CA ALA A 514 28.19 -22.27 -9.42
C ALA A 514 27.43 -20.95 -9.54
N ARG A 515 26.88 -20.42 -8.44
CA ARG A 515 26.17 -19.13 -8.46
C ARG A 515 27.10 -17.96 -8.70
N TRP A 516 28.31 -17.98 -8.14
CA TRP A 516 29.30 -16.95 -8.45
C TRP A 516 29.76 -16.99 -9.91
N ASP A 517 29.94 -18.18 -10.48
CA ASP A 517 30.25 -18.34 -11.91
C ASP A 517 29.11 -17.83 -12.80
N ASN A 518 27.86 -18.11 -12.43
CA ASN A 518 26.66 -17.63 -13.14
C ASN A 518 26.55 -16.09 -13.09
N LEU A 519 26.78 -15.47 -11.93
CA LEU A 519 26.73 -14.02 -11.78
C LEU A 519 27.81 -13.31 -12.60
N GLN A 520 29.00 -13.90 -12.68
CA GLN A 520 30.05 -13.40 -13.56
C GLN A 520 29.67 -13.52 -15.04
N ALA A 521 29.11 -14.66 -15.46
CA ALA A 521 28.62 -14.82 -16.83
C ALA A 521 27.49 -13.83 -17.15
N TRP A 522 26.59 -13.57 -16.19
CA TRP A 522 25.55 -12.56 -16.31
C TRP A 522 26.14 -11.16 -16.50
N TYR A 523 27.10 -10.77 -15.67
CA TYR A 523 27.77 -9.47 -15.78
C TYR A 523 28.51 -9.32 -17.12
N GLU A 524 29.18 -10.37 -17.59
CA GLU A 524 29.87 -10.35 -18.89
C GLU A 524 28.91 -10.19 -20.08
N ASP A 525 27.69 -10.72 -19.98
CA ASP A 525 26.67 -10.63 -21.04
C ASP A 525 25.84 -9.35 -20.96
N LYS A 526 25.40 -8.96 -19.76
CA LYS A 526 24.46 -7.84 -19.53
C LYS A 526 25.12 -6.54 -19.13
N GLY A 527 26.34 -6.58 -18.59
CA GLY A 527 27.06 -5.41 -18.09
C GLY A 527 26.52 -4.84 -16.78
N HIS A 528 25.65 -5.56 -16.07
CA HIS A 528 25.04 -5.14 -14.82
C HIS A 528 24.79 -6.32 -13.86
N PHE A 529 24.42 -6.06 -12.61
CA PHE A 529 24.23 -7.05 -11.55
C PHE A 529 22.77 -7.25 -11.11
N TRP A 530 21.82 -6.57 -11.75
CA TRP A 530 20.40 -6.81 -11.52
C TRP A 530 19.96 -8.18 -12.03
N VAL A 531 19.81 -9.14 -11.12
CA VAL A 531 19.32 -10.49 -11.37
C VAL A 531 17.98 -10.67 -10.66
N GLY A 532 16.93 -10.90 -11.44
CA GLY A 532 15.59 -11.14 -10.92
C GLY A 532 15.14 -12.59 -11.11
N ASN A 533 13.83 -12.80 -10.98
CA ASN A 533 13.18 -14.10 -11.14
C ASN A 533 11.76 -13.99 -11.74
N GLY A 534 11.38 -12.82 -12.25
CA GLY A 534 10.09 -12.56 -12.88
C GLY A 534 10.01 -12.98 -14.35
N GLU A 535 8.90 -12.63 -14.99
CA GLU A 535 8.60 -13.01 -16.38
C GLU A 535 9.48 -12.30 -17.43
N TYR A 536 10.00 -11.12 -17.08
CA TYR A 536 11.00 -10.43 -17.87
C TYR A 536 12.31 -10.32 -17.11
N TYR A 537 13.42 -10.24 -17.82
CA TYR A 537 14.70 -9.87 -17.24
C TYR A 537 15.17 -8.52 -17.79
N LEU A 538 16.00 -7.82 -17.03
CA LEU A 538 16.64 -6.58 -17.49
C LEU A 538 17.71 -6.93 -18.52
N GLN A 539 17.52 -6.51 -19.76
CA GLN A 539 18.49 -6.72 -20.83
C GLN A 539 19.52 -5.58 -20.85
N GLU A 540 19.05 -4.33 -20.83
CA GLU A 540 19.89 -3.12 -20.83
C GLU A 540 19.15 -1.97 -20.13
N ALA A 541 19.90 -1.11 -19.42
CA ALA A 541 19.41 0.12 -18.82
C ALA A 541 20.34 1.29 -19.17
N PHE A 542 19.75 2.40 -19.63
CA PHE A 542 20.46 3.61 -20.00
C PHE A 542 19.83 4.82 -19.29
N PRO A 543 20.27 5.14 -18.04
CA PRO A 543 19.70 6.24 -17.27
C PRO A 543 19.80 7.61 -17.96
N VAL A 544 20.91 7.89 -18.66
CA VAL A 544 21.13 9.18 -19.35
C VAL A 544 20.19 9.35 -20.54
N GLU A 545 20.01 8.29 -21.32
CA GLU A 545 19.12 8.25 -22.48
C GLU A 545 17.64 8.04 -22.09
N GLY A 546 17.35 7.69 -20.84
CA GLY A 546 16.01 7.37 -20.34
C GLY A 546 15.40 6.17 -21.07
N THR A 547 16.15 5.08 -21.21
CA THR A 547 15.70 3.86 -21.91
C THR A 547 15.99 2.61 -21.10
N VAL A 548 15.00 1.72 -21.02
CA VAL A 548 15.13 0.38 -20.42
C VAL A 548 14.63 -0.65 -21.43
N GLN A 549 15.36 -1.76 -21.56
CA GLN A 549 14.94 -2.91 -22.34
C GLN A 549 14.72 -4.11 -21.41
N LEU A 550 13.49 -4.63 -21.43
CA LEU A 550 13.12 -5.87 -20.77
C LEU A 550 12.85 -6.94 -21.83
N LEU A 551 13.33 -8.17 -21.61
CA LEU A 551 13.11 -9.32 -22.49
C LEU A 551 12.45 -10.46 -21.72
N ARG A 552 11.55 -11.20 -22.39
CA ARG A 552 10.85 -12.34 -21.77
C ARG A 552 11.88 -13.40 -21.38
N TYR A 553 11.78 -13.87 -20.15
CA TYR A 553 12.59 -14.98 -19.65
C TYR A 553 11.99 -16.31 -20.14
N GLU A 554 12.68 -17.00 -21.06
CA GLU A 554 12.15 -18.22 -21.70
C GLU A 554 11.91 -19.37 -20.71
N ALA A 555 12.65 -19.41 -19.61
CA ALA A 555 12.51 -20.43 -18.57
C ALA A 555 11.46 -20.08 -17.50
N TYR A 556 10.72 -18.96 -17.66
CA TYR A 556 9.63 -18.63 -16.75
C TYR A 556 8.56 -19.74 -16.75
N PRO A 557 8.20 -20.30 -15.59
CA PRO A 557 7.50 -21.60 -15.55
C PRO A 557 6.00 -21.51 -15.85
N ASP A 558 5.38 -20.34 -15.66
CA ASP A 558 3.94 -20.21 -15.73
C ASP A 558 3.42 -20.09 -17.17
N PRO A 559 2.24 -20.65 -17.47
CA PRO A 559 1.59 -20.45 -18.75
C PRO A 559 1.10 -19.00 -18.87
N ALA A 560 1.20 -18.44 -20.08
CA ALA A 560 0.87 -17.05 -20.37
C ALA A 560 -0.63 -16.70 -20.20
N ASP A 561 -1.50 -17.68 -19.98
CA ASP A 561 -2.93 -17.49 -19.74
C ASP A 561 -3.34 -17.52 -18.26
N LYS A 562 -2.43 -17.85 -17.34
CA LYS A 562 -2.70 -17.98 -15.89
C LYS A 562 -3.44 -16.78 -15.30
N TRP A 563 -3.01 -15.58 -15.66
CA TRP A 563 -3.48 -14.33 -15.05
C TRP A 563 -4.44 -13.51 -15.95
N LEU A 564 -4.80 -13.99 -17.14
CA LEU A 564 -5.65 -13.23 -18.08
C LEU A 564 -7.09 -13.01 -17.62
N ARG A 565 -7.52 -13.73 -16.56
CA ARG A 565 -8.80 -13.45 -15.90
C ARG A 565 -8.87 -12.04 -15.28
N PHE A 566 -7.72 -11.37 -15.10
CA PHE A 566 -7.63 -9.99 -14.60
C PHE A 566 -7.42 -8.95 -15.71
N SER A 567 -7.71 -9.29 -16.97
CA SER A 567 -7.60 -8.34 -18.08
C SER A 567 -8.75 -7.32 -18.12
N GLU A 568 -9.90 -7.62 -17.52
CA GLU A 568 -11.07 -6.74 -17.51
C GLU A 568 -11.78 -6.78 -16.14
N PRO A 569 -11.88 -5.65 -15.41
CA PRO A 569 -12.59 -5.60 -14.14
C PRO A 569 -14.10 -5.61 -14.37
N GLN A 570 -14.81 -6.46 -13.61
CA GLN A 570 -16.27 -6.56 -13.71
C GLN A 570 -16.98 -5.47 -12.90
N ILE A 571 -16.71 -4.20 -13.21
CA ILE A 571 -17.31 -3.04 -12.53
C ILE A 571 -18.82 -3.01 -12.82
N ALA A 572 -19.65 -2.87 -11.78
CA ALA A 572 -21.09 -2.82 -11.93
C ALA A 572 -21.56 -1.49 -12.57
N GLU A 573 -22.44 -1.60 -13.56
CA GLU A 573 -23.22 -0.49 -14.12
C GLU A 573 -24.55 -0.43 -13.37
N VAL A 574 -24.83 0.66 -12.65
CA VAL A 574 -25.99 0.75 -11.76
C VAL A 574 -26.97 1.84 -12.22
N GLU A 575 -28.25 1.49 -12.33
CA GLU A 575 -29.34 2.40 -12.64
C GLU A 575 -30.45 2.28 -11.58
N LEU A 576 -31.05 3.42 -11.19
CA LEU A 576 -32.20 3.47 -10.28
C LEU A 576 -33.45 3.89 -11.03
N ASP A 577 -34.55 3.20 -10.81
CA ASP A 577 -35.89 3.58 -11.25
C ASP A 577 -36.89 3.54 -10.08
N GLY A 578 -37.91 4.39 -10.14
CA GLY A 578 -38.91 4.44 -9.09
C GLY A 578 -39.79 5.69 -9.11
N PRO A 579 -40.67 5.83 -8.10
CA PRO A 579 -41.60 6.95 -8.05
C PRO A 579 -40.87 8.28 -7.81
N SER A 580 -41.08 9.25 -8.70
CA SER A 580 -40.62 10.65 -8.48
C SER A 580 -41.42 11.39 -7.40
N ARG A 581 -42.50 10.79 -6.90
CA ARG A 581 -43.35 11.33 -5.84
C ARG A 581 -43.81 10.22 -4.89
N VAL A 582 -43.56 10.41 -3.60
CA VAL A 582 -43.91 9.49 -2.51
C VAL A 582 -44.89 10.18 -1.56
N THR A 583 -45.96 9.50 -1.16
CA THR A 583 -46.87 10.01 -0.12
C THR A 583 -46.30 9.68 1.26
N ILE A 584 -46.23 10.66 2.15
CA ILE A 584 -45.77 10.47 3.53
C ILE A 584 -46.67 9.46 4.23
N GLY A 585 -46.07 8.41 4.80
CA GLY A 585 -46.77 7.32 5.46
C GLY A 585 -47.33 6.24 4.53
N GLU A 586 -47.02 6.27 3.24
CA GLU A 586 -47.25 5.18 2.29
C GLU A 586 -45.93 4.49 1.92
N GLU A 587 -46.01 3.19 1.63
CA GLU A 587 -44.87 2.41 1.14
C GLU A 587 -44.46 2.88 -0.26
N ALA A 588 -43.15 2.91 -0.53
CA ALA A 588 -42.59 3.21 -1.84
C ALA A 588 -41.51 2.20 -2.23
N VAL A 589 -41.55 1.71 -3.46
CA VAL A 589 -40.61 0.73 -4.00
C VAL A 589 -39.80 1.37 -5.11
N PHE A 590 -38.49 1.16 -5.08
CA PHE A 590 -37.53 1.57 -6.10
C PHE A 590 -36.80 0.34 -6.61
N ASP A 591 -36.62 0.25 -7.92
CA ASP A 591 -35.88 -0.80 -8.59
C ASP A 591 -34.43 -0.35 -8.82
N ILE A 592 -33.49 -1.26 -8.60
CA ILE A 592 -32.06 -1.10 -8.87
C ILE A 592 -31.68 -2.11 -9.95
N PHE A 593 -31.28 -1.60 -11.12
CA PHE A 593 -30.74 -2.43 -12.19
C PHE A 593 -29.21 -2.46 -12.09
N ILE A 594 -28.64 -3.66 -12.14
CA ILE A 594 -27.20 -3.88 -12.01
C ILE A 594 -26.72 -4.73 -13.17
N ASP A 595 -25.92 -4.14 -14.06
CA ASP A 595 -25.41 -4.79 -15.27
C ASP A 595 -23.87 -4.81 -15.30
N PHE A 596 -23.29 -5.64 -16.17
CA PHE A 596 -21.89 -5.57 -16.59
C PHE A 596 -21.80 -5.88 -18.09
N GLY A 597 -21.25 -4.94 -18.87
CA GLY A 597 -21.11 -5.14 -20.32
C GLY A 597 -22.45 -5.37 -21.03
N GLY A 598 -23.53 -4.77 -20.52
CA GLY A 598 -24.90 -4.92 -21.02
C GLY A 598 -25.55 -6.29 -20.72
N GLN A 599 -25.02 -7.04 -19.77
CA GLN A 599 -25.63 -8.27 -19.26
C GLN A 599 -25.96 -8.11 -17.78
N ALA A 600 -27.09 -8.68 -17.35
CA ALA A 600 -27.50 -8.71 -15.96
C ALA A 600 -26.40 -9.31 -15.07
N TYR A 601 -26.06 -8.60 -13.99
CA TYR A 601 -25.08 -9.08 -13.03
C TYR A 601 -25.66 -10.26 -12.24
N ALA A 602 -24.91 -11.36 -12.14
CA ALA A 602 -25.36 -12.53 -11.38
C ALA A 602 -25.49 -12.17 -9.88
N MET A 603 -26.57 -12.60 -9.24
CA MET A 603 -26.81 -12.27 -7.82
C MET A 603 -25.70 -12.79 -6.89
N ASP A 604 -25.14 -13.96 -7.17
CA ASP A 604 -24.02 -14.54 -6.41
C ASP A 604 -22.67 -13.83 -6.68
N GLY A 605 -22.64 -12.93 -7.66
CA GLY A 605 -21.51 -12.05 -7.95
C GLY A 605 -21.55 -10.71 -7.20
N ILE A 606 -22.63 -10.39 -6.48
CA ILE A 606 -22.77 -9.16 -5.69
C ILE A 606 -22.61 -9.47 -4.21
N ASN A 607 -21.72 -8.72 -3.54
CA ASN A 607 -21.49 -8.82 -2.10
C ASN A 607 -22.60 -8.09 -1.33
N GLU A 608 -22.80 -6.80 -1.65
CA GLU A 608 -23.71 -5.93 -0.93
C GLU A 608 -24.32 -4.86 -1.83
N VAL A 609 -25.59 -4.50 -1.55
CA VAL A 609 -26.27 -3.35 -2.13
C VAL A 609 -26.86 -2.52 -0.99
N THR A 610 -26.18 -1.46 -0.60
CA THR A 610 -26.58 -0.56 0.49
C THR A 610 -27.30 0.66 -0.08
N TYR A 611 -28.41 1.04 0.52
CA TYR A 611 -29.13 2.27 0.17
C TYR A 611 -29.10 3.29 1.31
N LEU A 612 -29.08 4.56 0.93
CA LEU A 612 -29.12 5.73 1.81
C LEU A 612 -30.25 6.65 1.34
N VAL A 613 -31.08 7.10 2.28
CA VAL A 613 -32.13 8.10 2.01
C VAL A 613 -31.76 9.39 2.73
N PHE A 614 -31.55 10.45 1.95
CA PHE A 614 -31.35 11.80 2.46
C PHE A 614 -32.65 12.58 2.35
N ASP A 615 -33.03 13.27 3.43
CA ASP A 615 -34.25 14.05 3.49
C ASP A 615 -34.14 15.42 2.78
N ALA A 616 -35.21 16.21 2.89
CA ALA A 616 -35.31 17.54 2.28
C ALA A 616 -34.35 18.60 2.83
N VAL A 617 -33.74 18.37 4.00
CA VAL A 617 -32.70 19.25 4.54
C VAL A 617 -31.29 18.68 4.32
N GLY A 618 -31.20 17.54 3.61
CA GLY A 618 -29.96 16.87 3.29
C GLY A 618 -29.45 15.95 4.40
N ALA A 619 -30.22 15.72 5.47
CA ALA A 619 -29.82 14.82 6.55
C ALA A 619 -30.06 13.35 6.17
N LEU A 620 -29.21 12.44 6.64
CA LEU A 620 -29.40 11.02 6.44
C LEU A 620 -30.59 10.52 7.28
N ALA A 621 -31.69 10.16 6.61
CA ALA A 621 -32.93 9.73 7.25
C ALA A 621 -33.00 8.22 7.45
N THR A 622 -32.47 7.43 6.51
CA THR A 622 -32.56 5.96 6.55
C THR A 622 -31.37 5.34 5.82
N VAL A 623 -30.90 4.21 6.34
CA VAL A 623 -29.91 3.33 5.70
C VAL A 623 -30.43 1.90 5.77
N GLY A 624 -30.22 1.12 4.72
CA GLY A 624 -30.55 -0.31 4.71
C GLY A 624 -29.91 -1.05 3.54
N SER A 625 -30.24 -2.33 3.42
CA SER A 625 -29.79 -3.18 2.31
C SER A 625 -30.94 -3.44 1.35
N ALA A 626 -30.68 -3.39 0.04
CA ALA A 626 -31.67 -3.71 -0.97
C ALA A 626 -31.90 -5.23 -1.08
N GLU A 627 -33.13 -5.63 -1.38
CA GLU A 627 -33.50 -7.03 -1.54
C GLU A 627 -33.19 -7.52 -2.96
N ALA A 628 -32.46 -8.63 -3.09
CA ALA A 628 -32.22 -9.27 -4.38
C ALA A 628 -33.51 -9.92 -4.91
N VAL A 629 -33.87 -9.65 -6.16
CA VAL A 629 -35.08 -10.17 -6.81
C VAL A 629 -34.73 -11.26 -7.82
N GLU A 630 -33.87 -10.93 -8.78
CA GLU A 630 -33.31 -11.83 -9.78
C GLU A 630 -31.98 -11.26 -10.29
N ASP A 631 -31.27 -11.99 -11.15
CA ASP A 631 -30.03 -11.49 -11.75
C ASP A 631 -30.27 -10.11 -12.40
N GLY A 632 -29.43 -9.14 -12.02
CA GLY A 632 -29.51 -7.76 -12.46
C GLY A 632 -30.60 -6.90 -11.83
N LEU A 633 -31.38 -7.40 -10.86
CA LEU A 633 -32.47 -6.64 -10.23
C LEU A 633 -32.50 -6.77 -8.70
N TRP A 634 -32.40 -5.61 -8.04
CA TRP A 634 -32.59 -5.42 -6.60
C TRP A 634 -33.69 -4.40 -6.33
N GLN A 635 -34.26 -4.41 -5.13
CA GLN A 635 -35.33 -3.50 -4.73
C GLN A 635 -35.07 -2.83 -3.38
N VAL A 636 -35.35 -1.54 -3.32
CA VAL A 636 -35.46 -0.78 -2.07
C VAL A 636 -36.93 -0.57 -1.78
N THR A 637 -37.39 -1.05 -0.63
CA THR A 637 -38.75 -0.78 -0.14
C THR A 637 -38.67 0.16 1.05
N LEU A 638 -39.06 1.41 0.85
CA LEU A 638 -39.26 2.36 1.94
C LEU A 638 -40.60 2.04 2.61
N SER A 639 -40.54 1.64 3.88
CA SER A 639 -41.72 1.32 4.66
C SER A 639 -42.56 2.57 4.94
N THR A 640 -43.78 2.37 5.43
CA THR A 640 -44.63 3.48 5.89
C THR A 640 -43.98 4.28 7.01
N ASP A 641 -43.14 3.65 7.84
CA ASP A 641 -42.47 4.33 8.94
C ASP A 641 -41.30 5.18 8.42
N ASP A 642 -40.55 4.66 7.43
CA ASP A 642 -39.47 5.40 6.77
C ASP A 642 -40.03 6.65 6.07
N THR A 643 -41.09 6.50 5.28
CA THR A 643 -41.70 7.64 4.58
C THR A 643 -42.46 8.59 5.51
N ALA A 644 -42.92 8.13 6.67
CA ALA A 644 -43.52 8.98 7.70
C ALA A 644 -42.49 9.83 8.46
N ALA A 645 -41.23 9.40 8.51
CA ALA A 645 -40.13 10.15 9.11
C ALA A 645 -39.65 11.30 8.20
N LEU A 646 -39.95 11.25 6.90
CA LEU A 646 -39.56 12.28 5.95
C LEU A 646 -40.49 13.51 6.02
N GLU A 647 -39.88 14.70 5.97
CA GLU A 647 -40.63 15.95 5.77
C GLU A 647 -41.03 16.13 4.30
N ALA A 648 -42.02 16.97 4.02
CA ALA A 648 -42.40 17.27 2.65
C ALA A 648 -41.32 18.08 1.93
N GLY A 649 -40.73 17.52 0.88
CA GLY A 649 -39.66 18.18 0.13
C GLY A 649 -38.96 17.24 -0.85
N ALA A 650 -37.83 17.69 -1.40
CA ALA A 650 -37.02 16.89 -2.31
C ALA A 650 -36.04 16.03 -1.51
N ASN A 651 -36.15 14.71 -1.62
CA ASN A 651 -35.30 13.73 -0.96
C ASN A 651 -34.43 13.05 -2.02
N ARG A 652 -33.36 12.41 -1.59
CA ARG A 652 -32.44 11.66 -2.47
C ARG A 652 -32.29 10.24 -1.97
N LEU A 653 -32.55 9.27 -2.84
CA LEU A 653 -32.14 7.88 -2.67
C LEU A 653 -30.77 7.71 -3.34
N GLU A 654 -29.80 7.17 -2.63
CA GLU A 654 -28.50 6.80 -3.15
C GLU A 654 -28.26 5.31 -2.87
N VAL A 655 -27.63 4.60 -3.80
CA VAL A 655 -27.24 3.21 -3.63
C VAL A 655 -25.75 3.03 -3.89
N ALA A 656 -25.13 2.15 -3.12
CA ALA A 656 -23.77 1.68 -3.27
C ALA A 656 -23.80 0.16 -3.53
N VAL A 657 -23.26 -0.26 -4.66
CA VAL A 657 -23.20 -1.67 -5.10
C VAL A 657 -21.76 -2.14 -5.03
N VAL A 658 -21.51 -3.24 -4.32
CA VAL A 658 -20.19 -3.85 -4.17
C VAL A 658 -20.19 -5.25 -4.80
N PRO A 659 -19.56 -5.46 -5.96
CA PRO A 659 -19.34 -6.80 -6.51
C PRO A 659 -18.32 -7.62 -5.70
N ASN A 660 -18.37 -8.95 -5.81
CA ASN A 660 -17.36 -9.85 -5.24
C ASN A 660 -16.01 -9.77 -5.99
N SER A 661 -16.06 -9.48 -7.29
CA SER A 661 -14.90 -9.48 -8.19
C SER A 661 -14.18 -8.12 -8.26
N VAL A 662 -14.76 -7.07 -7.67
CA VAL A 662 -14.23 -5.70 -7.67
C VAL A 662 -14.56 -5.02 -6.35
N SER A 663 -13.57 -4.52 -5.63
CA SER A 663 -13.78 -3.90 -4.31
C SER A 663 -14.20 -2.43 -4.35
N ILE A 664 -14.12 -1.77 -5.52
CA ILE A 664 -14.56 -0.38 -5.67
C ILE A 664 -16.08 -0.37 -5.89
N PRO A 665 -16.86 0.27 -4.99
CA PRO A 665 -18.30 0.34 -5.12
C PRO A 665 -18.72 1.20 -6.31
N SER A 666 -19.83 0.80 -6.92
CA SER A 666 -20.52 1.59 -7.94
C SER A 666 -21.70 2.32 -7.30
N PHE A 667 -21.90 3.59 -7.65
CA PHE A 667 -22.92 4.43 -7.04
C PHE A 667 -23.95 4.88 -8.06
N ALA A 668 -25.21 4.95 -7.65
CA ALA A 668 -26.28 5.62 -8.37
C ALA A 668 -27.15 6.43 -7.39
N SER A 669 -27.75 7.51 -7.85
CA SER A 669 -28.71 8.28 -7.04
C SER A 669 -29.91 8.74 -7.85
N LEU A 670 -31.03 8.91 -7.16
CA LEU A 670 -32.31 9.35 -7.71
C LEU A 670 -32.99 10.30 -6.72
N GLU A 671 -33.54 11.40 -7.24
CA GLU A 671 -34.33 12.35 -6.44
C GLU A 671 -35.83 12.03 -6.50
N PHE A 672 -36.51 12.14 -5.36
CA PHE A 672 -37.97 12.00 -5.27
C PHE A 672 -38.58 13.01 -4.30
N VAL A 673 -39.82 13.40 -4.52
CA VAL A 673 -40.52 14.38 -3.68
C VAL A 673 -41.51 13.71 -2.75
N THR A 674 -41.39 13.94 -1.45
CA THR A 674 -42.39 13.54 -0.45
C THR A 674 -43.50 14.57 -0.36
N VAL A 675 -44.74 14.10 -0.30
CA VAL A 675 -45.93 14.94 -0.18
C VAL A 675 -46.87 14.43 0.92
N PRO A 676 -47.69 15.30 1.53
CA PRO A 676 -48.70 14.89 2.50
C PRO A 676 -49.82 14.03 1.91
#